data_AF-A0A2F0APU5-F1
#
_entry.id   AF-A0A2F0APU5-F1
#
_cell.length_a   1.000
_cell.length_b   1.000
_cell.length_c   1.000
_cell.angle_alpha   90.00
_cell.angle_beta   90.00
_cell.angle_gamma   90.00
#
_symmetry.space_group_name_H-M   'P 1'
#
loop_
_entity.id
_entity.type
_entity.pdbx_description
1 polymer ?
#
loop_
_entity_poly.entity_id
_entity_poly.type
_entity_poly.pdbx_seq_one_letter_code
_entity_poly.pdbx_strand_id
1 'polypeptide(L)'
;MKVQISTCQKNLGDDILEPTVAGVIGEFMRLWVFFAVLFPSLTIAQPVTISVPSVAVTRVDHPIAFSTAGFDAPIVSGIQDEAVRISVDQGVMTLASVDGLEFTTGDGNSDSTMGFQGAENQVNSALDGLIYSPPMGFAGRAEITLAVGNNSARWFVTVNAPIDSNAARDAILNGVQSIHGGGGPGHMVAFGEDAHEIALYADGVISGAVIIAAGWGSGRVVALPDHQILNMDAYSDESGRFFRNTLAWFTGDRFNLEIVTLSANVGQWLVDQGFTRVTVTNPAGLSQALETAALFIPPWLGAQVADNVLDTIGHFVRRGGGLFICDYGIGYNWWWGLPIYQAPGNRLLRRAGIGFVGGHLWQDGVVDITPAAGQLSADDLTGILAAPDGVEDGRLQRAGVLLGRIYDALPPADPLVSRLDSAFGQAVDSIRPTPETPTRSSFAKALLKREISQLRQLEPDQIPAHRTANAIFGRVPDDAPRVEKTITIDPAQTRWHSTGLYAAPGDLIVLTTTNDVVDAGFQLRIGGHTDDISPREAWKRPPQVHWAFPINGEMIEAASPFGGALYVDVGTENRDLAPFDVTLVGAVNAPYFQLGTTQDDDWNNGIKNAPAPYAELVSERLTISLPSHLVRTLENPSEVMIFWNDVVRFQDELGGHAERRYMAERINIDVQVSAGYLHAGYPTQGPLVSAKEIVDLSHLRRTGSWGWFHELGHEAQRRPDKSWGWDNAYTFDGSVEATVNIFTVYAYDQLGIEEQGGWSWTAAANTVMQQAIAGLVDGNYTSLSVNYKLAMFLQLRDHFGWDVFLRIFSRYNQDGIDLPQGDAAERDQWLVWMSEVVEHNLTNFFEGVWGLQFSQHAKNQVAGLPTWLPAVGGLSGRFMTQPNRALSFDLAGRGLSHDGTAELVDLTNPEHGTIDFVDGLWVYTPNQDFLGQDQFTYGIRSSTGHVHTSTIDIDVSHHGVRMDMWTDIPGSELTDLTGADTYPNQPDRTSVIKTLASPVNQLDDYGVRLGAYLIPSNDGEYTFWIASDDQGELWLSPNSRKADLIKIARVANYTGPQDWTATPEQRSEPVALVAGDAYYIEALMKEGGGGDHLAIAWSRAEANPSIIPSENVFISLPEQPNGDAGVPLDDANVPSHDASVTADATRGSGPDAEDTMDRSVVGDAMANGPSNDETQSNTESGCACHSGGGNGDSFWVFILVGMGVVRRRVRTLNATCS
;
A
#
# COMPACT_ATOMS: atom_id res chain seq x y z
N MET A 1 73.36 4.48 5.98
CA MET A 1 73.93 5.29 7.10
C MET A 1 72.81 5.46 8.12
N LYS A 2 72.94 4.90 9.33
CA LYS A 2 71.92 4.99 10.40
C LYS A 2 72.02 6.35 11.10
N VAL A 3 70.90 7.03 11.28
CA VAL A 3 70.71 7.98 12.41
C VAL A 3 69.28 7.79 12.94
N GLN A 4 69.19 7.28 14.17
CA GLN A 4 68.02 7.43 15.04
C GLN A 4 68.02 8.84 15.63
N ILE A 5 66.85 9.47 15.79
CA ILE A 5 66.62 10.43 16.87
C ILE A 5 65.23 10.18 17.46
N SER A 6 65.22 10.00 18.79
CA SER A 6 64.10 9.80 19.70
C SER A 6 63.54 11.13 20.25
N THR A 7 62.23 11.13 20.51
CA THR A 7 61.43 11.85 21.53
C THR A 7 62.01 13.07 22.28
N CYS A 8 61.27 14.20 22.32
CA CYS A 8 60.46 14.67 23.48
C CYS A 8 60.15 16.19 23.41
N GLN A 9 58.98 16.58 23.91
CA GLN A 9 58.41 17.95 23.98
C GLN A 9 59.20 18.92 24.90
N LYS A 10 59.28 20.21 24.52
CA LYS A 10 58.79 21.37 25.30
C LYS A 10 59.03 22.75 24.64
N ASN A 11 57.92 23.48 24.46
CA ASN A 11 57.65 24.89 24.79
C ASN A 11 58.56 26.05 24.30
N LEU A 12 57.92 26.92 23.50
CA LEU A 12 57.72 28.39 23.65
C LEU A 12 58.18 29.24 22.46
N GLY A 13 57.29 30.15 22.03
CA GLY A 13 57.66 31.51 21.64
C GLY A 13 57.20 31.94 20.26
N ASP A 14 56.26 32.89 20.25
CA ASP A 14 55.77 33.63 19.10
C ASP A 14 56.85 34.36 18.29
N ASP A 15 56.45 34.66 17.06
CA ASP A 15 56.77 35.84 16.25
C ASP A 15 57.96 35.82 15.24
N ILE A 16 57.53 35.97 13.98
CA ILE A 16 58.08 36.80 12.89
C ILE A 16 58.84 36.08 11.74
N LEU A 17 58.24 36.27 10.54
CA LEU A 17 58.74 36.21 9.16
C LEU A 17 58.80 34.85 8.44
N GLU A 18 57.97 34.75 7.39
CA GLU A 18 58.21 33.87 6.24
C GLU A 18 59.63 34.06 5.68
N PRO A 19 60.24 32.96 5.22
CA PRO A 19 60.79 32.99 3.87
C PRO A 19 60.33 31.77 3.05
N THR A 20 59.85 32.09 1.86
CA THR A 20 59.57 31.20 0.74
C THR A 20 60.64 30.12 0.52
N VAL A 21 60.17 28.91 0.21
CA VAL A 21 60.93 27.70 -0.23
C VAL A 21 61.84 27.95 -1.46
N ALA A 22 61.76 29.13 -2.10
CA ALA A 22 62.60 29.54 -3.22
C ALA A 22 64.09 29.77 -2.86
N GLY A 23 64.43 30.02 -1.59
CA GLY A 23 65.82 30.34 -1.18
C GLY A 23 66.75 29.13 -1.05
N VAL A 24 66.24 27.96 -0.67
CA VAL A 24 67.07 26.74 -0.46
C VAL A 24 67.34 26.00 -1.77
N ILE A 25 66.48 26.19 -2.78
CA ILE A 25 66.65 25.61 -4.12
C ILE A 25 67.75 26.36 -4.91
N GLY A 26 67.96 27.66 -4.64
CA GLY A 26 68.94 28.49 -5.34
C GLY A 26 70.42 28.18 -5.02
N GLU A 27 70.75 27.80 -3.78
CA GLU A 27 72.13 27.42 -3.42
C GLU A 27 72.45 25.96 -3.75
N PHE A 28 71.47 25.05 -3.73
CA PHE A 28 71.68 23.67 -4.18
C PHE A 28 71.93 23.58 -5.70
N MET A 29 71.30 24.45 -6.51
CA MET A 29 71.56 24.49 -7.96
C MET A 29 72.94 25.07 -8.33
N ARG A 30 73.53 25.97 -7.51
CA ARG A 30 74.86 26.53 -7.79
C ARG A 30 76.02 25.57 -7.46
N LEU A 31 75.82 24.62 -6.54
CA LEU A 31 76.79 23.57 -6.26
C LEU A 31 76.72 22.40 -7.25
N TRP A 32 75.57 22.16 -7.89
CA TRP A 32 75.42 21.11 -8.91
C TRP A 32 76.02 21.50 -10.27
N VAL A 33 75.96 22.78 -10.65
CA VAL A 33 76.55 23.27 -11.92
C VAL A 33 78.09 23.27 -11.90
N PHE A 34 78.72 23.30 -10.71
CA PHE A 34 80.19 23.24 -10.60
C PHE A 34 80.77 21.81 -10.71
N PHE A 35 79.96 20.77 -10.51
CA PHE A 35 80.40 19.36 -10.65
C PHE A 35 80.18 18.79 -12.06
N ALA A 36 79.27 19.37 -12.85
CA ALA A 36 78.93 18.85 -14.19
C ALA A 36 79.92 19.25 -15.32
N VAL A 37 80.87 20.15 -15.07
CA VAL A 37 81.76 20.71 -16.13
C VAL A 37 83.16 20.05 -16.16
N LEU A 38 83.53 19.22 -15.18
CA LEU A 38 84.88 18.62 -15.12
C LEU A 38 84.95 17.10 -15.31
N PHE A 39 83.82 16.38 -15.45
CA PHE A 39 83.81 14.93 -15.69
C PHE A 39 82.64 14.51 -16.62
N PRO A 40 82.77 14.56 -17.96
CA PRO A 40 81.66 14.25 -18.88
C PRO A 40 81.43 12.75 -19.13
N SER A 41 81.97 11.85 -18.32
CA SER A 41 81.72 10.41 -18.48
C SER A 41 82.01 9.63 -17.21
N LEU A 42 81.07 9.69 -16.27
CA LEU A 42 80.83 8.60 -15.33
C LEU A 42 79.31 8.50 -15.09
N THR A 43 78.60 7.88 -16.02
CA THR A 43 77.25 7.38 -15.76
C THR A 43 77.42 6.28 -14.71
N ILE A 44 77.09 6.58 -13.45
CA ILE A 44 76.81 5.51 -12.49
C ILE A 44 75.51 4.91 -13.00
N ALA A 45 75.57 3.72 -13.59
CA ALA A 45 74.38 2.95 -13.92
C ALA A 45 73.50 2.89 -12.67
N GLN A 46 72.25 3.34 -12.77
CA GLN A 46 71.32 3.11 -11.68
C GLN A 46 71.22 1.59 -11.49
N PRO A 47 71.33 1.08 -10.25
CA PRO A 47 71.19 -0.35 -10.05
C PRO A 47 69.79 -0.76 -10.48
N VAL A 48 69.68 -1.83 -11.26
CA VAL A 48 68.38 -2.41 -11.63
C VAL A 48 67.62 -2.77 -10.35
N THR A 49 66.43 -2.22 -10.18
CA THR A 49 65.52 -2.52 -9.06
C THR A 49 64.26 -3.19 -9.57
N ILE A 50 63.77 -4.19 -8.83
CA ILE A 50 62.50 -4.88 -9.09
C ILE A 50 61.60 -4.68 -7.87
N SER A 51 60.43 -4.08 -8.08
CA SER A 51 59.34 -3.99 -7.11
C SER A 51 58.27 -5.02 -7.48
N VAL A 52 57.82 -5.82 -6.53
CA VAL A 52 56.81 -6.86 -6.77
C VAL A 52 55.63 -6.71 -5.81
N PRO A 53 54.47 -7.31 -6.12
CA PRO A 53 53.28 -7.19 -5.29
C PRO A 53 53.51 -7.80 -3.90
N SER A 54 53.01 -7.13 -2.86
CA SER A 54 53.14 -7.62 -1.48
C SER A 54 52.17 -8.75 -1.15
N VAL A 55 51.02 -8.78 -1.84
CA VAL A 55 49.98 -9.81 -1.72
C VAL A 55 49.34 -10.00 -3.10
N ALA A 56 49.28 -11.23 -3.59
CA ALA A 56 48.53 -11.58 -4.80
C ALA A 56 47.64 -12.79 -4.49
N VAL A 57 46.34 -12.66 -4.72
CA VAL A 57 45.37 -13.69 -4.37
C VAL A 57 44.30 -13.77 -5.43
N THR A 58 44.01 -14.99 -5.88
CA THR A 58 42.89 -15.30 -6.76
C THR A 58 42.17 -16.57 -6.28
N ARG A 59 41.23 -17.08 -7.07
CA ARG A 59 40.52 -18.33 -6.80
C ARG A 59 40.77 -19.35 -7.89
N VAL A 60 40.41 -20.59 -7.57
CA VAL A 60 40.41 -21.69 -8.54
C VAL A 60 39.73 -21.22 -9.82
N ASP A 61 40.34 -21.50 -10.97
CA ASP A 61 39.85 -21.17 -12.32
C ASP A 61 39.73 -19.68 -12.68
N HIS A 62 40.08 -18.77 -11.78
CA HIS A 62 39.94 -17.32 -11.99
C HIS A 62 41.29 -16.62 -12.18
N PRO A 63 41.52 -15.93 -13.30
CA PRO A 63 42.72 -15.12 -13.49
C PRO A 63 42.77 -13.90 -12.57
N ILE A 64 43.98 -13.43 -12.25
CA ILE A 64 44.23 -12.14 -11.59
C ILE A 64 45.01 -11.22 -12.52
N ALA A 65 44.56 -9.98 -12.66
CA ALA A 65 45.28 -8.92 -13.36
C ALA A 65 46.00 -8.02 -12.35
N PHE A 66 47.27 -7.74 -12.57
CA PHE A 66 48.11 -6.84 -11.78
C PHE A 66 48.10 -5.44 -12.38
N SER A 67 48.01 -4.38 -11.59
CA SER A 67 47.99 -3.01 -12.12
C SER A 67 48.67 -1.96 -11.23
N THR A 68 49.23 -0.92 -11.84
CA THR A 68 49.82 0.21 -11.10
C THR A 68 48.73 1.01 -10.36
N ALA A 69 47.53 1.11 -10.94
CA ALA A 69 46.35 1.70 -10.29
C ALA A 69 45.87 0.88 -9.06
N GLY A 70 46.07 -0.44 -9.09
CA GLY A 70 45.83 -1.36 -7.98
C GLY A 70 46.96 -1.42 -6.95
N PHE A 71 48.07 -0.69 -7.17
CA PHE A 71 49.31 -0.77 -6.39
C PHE A 71 49.91 -2.18 -6.29
N ASP A 72 49.64 -3.03 -7.29
CA ASP A 72 49.99 -4.44 -7.31
C ASP A 72 50.58 -4.89 -8.66
N ALA A 73 51.01 -3.97 -9.53
CA ALA A 73 51.85 -4.30 -10.69
C ALA A 73 53.32 -4.49 -10.30
N PRO A 74 54.02 -5.50 -10.85
CA PRO A 74 55.47 -5.55 -10.78
C PRO A 74 56.09 -4.42 -11.62
N ILE A 75 57.07 -3.72 -11.07
CA ILE A 75 57.73 -2.57 -11.70
C ILE A 75 59.23 -2.83 -11.73
N VAL A 76 59.86 -2.55 -12.87
CA VAL A 76 61.32 -2.58 -13.04
C VAL A 76 61.84 -1.17 -13.28
N SER A 77 63.02 -0.84 -12.75
CA SER A 77 63.66 0.47 -12.97
C SER A 77 65.16 0.33 -13.11
N GLY A 78 65.77 1.23 -13.88
CA GLY A 78 67.20 1.27 -14.15
C GLY A 78 67.65 0.33 -15.27
N ILE A 79 66.74 -0.09 -16.16
CA ILE A 79 67.07 -1.05 -17.24
C ILE A 79 67.57 -0.32 -18.51
N GLN A 80 68.64 -0.80 -19.13
CA GLN A 80 69.31 -0.29 -20.33
C GLN A 80 69.62 -1.43 -21.32
N ASP A 81 68.59 -2.19 -21.70
CA ASP A 81 68.61 -3.36 -22.61
C ASP A 81 68.85 -4.74 -21.94
N GLU A 82 68.69 -4.88 -20.63
CA GLU A 82 68.76 -6.19 -19.99
C GLU A 82 67.60 -7.11 -20.40
N ALA A 83 67.90 -8.41 -20.56
CA ALA A 83 66.89 -9.44 -20.71
C ALA A 83 66.01 -9.53 -19.46
N VAL A 84 64.70 -9.36 -19.66
CA VAL A 84 63.65 -9.61 -18.66
C VAL A 84 63.16 -11.04 -18.85
N ARG A 85 63.06 -11.80 -17.76
CA ARG A 85 62.45 -13.13 -17.75
C ARG A 85 61.42 -13.19 -16.64
N ILE A 86 60.21 -13.59 -16.96
CA ILE A 86 59.16 -13.85 -15.98
C ILE A 86 58.65 -15.28 -16.13
N SER A 87 58.50 -15.99 -15.03
CA SER A 87 58.04 -17.39 -15.00
C SER A 87 57.13 -17.66 -13.82
N VAL A 88 56.16 -18.53 -14.00
CA VAL A 88 55.29 -19.06 -12.94
C VAL A 88 55.41 -20.57 -12.86
N ASP A 89 55.41 -21.12 -11.65
CA ASP A 89 55.56 -22.55 -11.41
C ASP A 89 54.26 -23.36 -11.63
N GLN A 90 53.10 -22.73 -11.44
CA GLN A 90 51.76 -23.30 -11.64
C GLN A 90 50.91 -22.30 -12.42
N GLY A 91 50.48 -22.61 -13.63
CA GLY A 91 49.61 -21.74 -14.44
C GLY A 91 50.32 -21.06 -15.60
N VAL A 92 49.71 -19.99 -16.12
CA VAL A 92 50.22 -19.23 -17.26
C VAL A 92 50.04 -17.73 -17.05
N MET A 93 50.80 -16.92 -17.79
CA MET A 93 50.74 -15.46 -17.73
C MET A 93 50.56 -14.83 -19.11
N THR A 94 49.83 -13.72 -19.17
CA THR A 94 49.60 -12.91 -20.37
C THR A 94 49.95 -11.46 -20.07
N LEU A 95 50.77 -10.82 -20.91
CA LEU A 95 51.11 -9.40 -20.81
C LEU A 95 49.97 -8.52 -21.33
N ALA A 96 49.84 -7.32 -20.76
CA ALA A 96 48.82 -6.35 -21.19
C ALA A 96 49.09 -5.76 -22.58
N SER A 97 50.37 -5.66 -22.95
CA SER A 97 50.84 -5.22 -24.26
C SER A 97 52.15 -5.91 -24.60
N VAL A 98 52.37 -6.15 -25.88
CA VAL A 98 53.62 -6.68 -26.44
C VAL A 98 54.35 -5.64 -27.31
N ASP A 99 53.82 -4.41 -27.35
CA ASP A 99 54.30 -3.37 -28.26
C ASP A 99 55.70 -2.89 -27.88
N GLY A 100 56.64 -3.05 -28.82
CA GLY A 100 58.03 -2.65 -28.64
C GLY A 100 58.88 -3.61 -27.79
N LEU A 101 58.35 -4.80 -27.48
CA LEU A 101 59.10 -5.87 -26.84
C LEU A 101 59.65 -6.86 -27.88
N GLU A 102 60.93 -7.21 -27.76
CA GLU A 102 61.55 -8.29 -28.52
C GLU A 102 61.61 -9.56 -27.67
N PHE A 103 60.85 -10.58 -28.06
CA PHE A 103 60.77 -11.84 -27.31
C PHE A 103 61.95 -12.77 -27.62
N THR A 104 62.52 -13.33 -26.55
CA THR A 104 63.55 -14.37 -26.58
C THR A 104 62.99 -15.75 -26.20
N THR A 105 61.84 -15.80 -25.51
CA THR A 105 61.09 -17.02 -25.16
C THR A 105 59.63 -16.62 -24.89
N GLY A 106 58.65 -17.43 -25.33
CA GLY A 106 57.23 -17.08 -25.24
C GLY A 106 56.80 -16.03 -26.26
N ASP A 107 55.52 -15.67 -26.26
CA ASP A 107 54.94 -14.63 -27.11
C ASP A 107 54.18 -13.54 -26.32
N GLY A 108 54.16 -13.66 -24.99
CA GLY A 108 53.47 -12.74 -24.10
C GLY A 108 52.01 -13.12 -23.87
N ASN A 109 51.52 -14.25 -24.39
CA ASN A 109 50.16 -14.71 -24.21
C ASN A 109 50.09 -16.16 -23.70
N SER A 110 49.57 -16.34 -22.48
CA SER A 110 49.39 -17.65 -21.85
C SER A 110 50.68 -18.47 -21.75
N ASP A 111 51.80 -17.82 -21.42
CA ASP A 111 53.10 -18.46 -21.21
C ASP A 111 53.35 -18.78 -19.73
N SER A 112 53.82 -19.99 -19.41
CA SER A 112 54.35 -20.29 -18.06
C SER A 112 55.75 -19.71 -17.83
N THR A 113 56.45 -19.37 -18.91
CA THR A 113 57.71 -18.64 -18.88
C THR A 113 57.86 -17.83 -20.16
N MET A 114 58.12 -16.54 -20.02
CA MET A 114 58.43 -15.65 -21.12
C MET A 114 59.71 -14.87 -20.82
N GLY A 115 60.44 -14.52 -21.87
CA GLY A 115 61.62 -13.67 -21.80
C GLY A 115 61.61 -12.67 -22.92
N PHE A 116 61.87 -11.41 -22.64
CA PHE A 116 61.80 -10.32 -23.60
C PHE A 116 62.75 -9.18 -23.24
N GLN A 117 62.99 -8.30 -24.19
CA GLN A 117 63.78 -7.08 -24.06
C GLN A 117 63.00 -5.89 -24.61
N GLY A 118 63.21 -4.70 -24.08
CA GLY A 118 62.56 -3.47 -24.52
C GLY A 118 62.95 -2.29 -23.64
N ALA A 119 62.53 -1.08 -24.03
CA ALA A 119 62.77 0.10 -23.20
C ALA A 119 61.97 0.00 -21.88
N GLU A 120 62.49 0.60 -20.81
CA GLU A 120 61.90 0.53 -19.46
C GLU A 120 60.40 0.87 -19.42
N ASN A 121 59.99 1.91 -20.15
CA ASN A 121 58.59 2.31 -20.23
C ASN A 121 57.70 1.27 -20.92
N GLN A 122 58.21 0.56 -21.93
CA GLN A 122 57.49 -0.50 -22.64
C GLN A 122 57.38 -1.75 -21.77
N VAL A 123 58.46 -2.15 -21.10
CA VAL A 123 58.46 -3.26 -20.14
C VAL A 123 57.47 -3.01 -19.01
N ASN A 124 57.50 -1.82 -18.40
CA ASN A 124 56.57 -1.47 -17.33
C ASN A 124 55.12 -1.36 -17.83
N SER A 125 54.89 -0.89 -19.07
CA SER A 125 53.54 -0.88 -19.65
C SER A 125 53.01 -2.28 -19.95
N ALA A 126 53.88 -3.25 -20.23
CA ALA A 126 53.49 -4.64 -20.45
C ALA A 126 53.22 -5.39 -19.13
N LEU A 127 53.97 -5.06 -18.08
CA LEU A 127 53.78 -5.58 -16.72
C LEU A 127 52.56 -4.96 -16.01
N ASP A 128 52.23 -3.71 -16.33
CA ASP A 128 51.01 -3.03 -15.90
C ASP A 128 49.79 -3.57 -16.68
N GLY A 129 49.03 -4.45 -16.02
CA GLY A 129 47.96 -5.26 -16.61
C GLY A 129 48.36 -6.73 -16.87
N LEU A 130 49.52 -7.19 -16.37
CA LEU A 130 49.91 -8.61 -16.41
C LEU A 130 48.80 -9.48 -15.81
N ILE A 131 48.36 -10.50 -16.54
CA ILE A 131 47.36 -11.47 -16.10
C ILE A 131 48.06 -12.76 -15.72
N TYR A 132 47.79 -13.29 -14.53
CA TYR A 132 48.11 -14.67 -14.16
C TYR A 132 46.83 -15.51 -14.19
N SER A 133 46.85 -16.64 -14.88
CA SER A 133 45.76 -17.61 -14.93
C SER A 133 46.19 -18.94 -14.28
N PRO A 134 45.53 -19.37 -13.19
CA PRO A 134 45.85 -20.65 -12.56
C PRO A 134 45.47 -21.84 -13.47
N PRO A 135 46.12 -23.02 -13.29
CA PRO A 135 45.64 -24.24 -13.93
C PRO A 135 44.20 -24.56 -13.50
N MET A 136 43.44 -25.19 -14.38
CA MET A 136 42.07 -25.59 -14.06
C MET A 136 42.03 -26.50 -12.82
N GLY A 137 41.18 -26.18 -11.84
CA GLY A 137 41.01 -26.88 -10.57
C GLY A 137 42.13 -26.64 -9.53
N PHE A 138 43.11 -25.77 -9.82
CA PHE A 138 44.23 -25.56 -8.90
C PHE A 138 43.84 -24.68 -7.70
N ALA A 139 43.90 -25.26 -6.49
CA ALA A 139 43.92 -24.52 -5.23
C ALA A 139 45.29 -24.71 -4.56
N GLY A 140 45.94 -23.62 -4.18
CA GLY A 140 47.30 -23.68 -3.65
C GLY A 140 48.06 -22.38 -3.84
N ARG A 141 49.39 -22.44 -3.80
CA ARG A 141 50.25 -21.27 -3.95
C ARG A 141 51.07 -21.42 -5.24
N ALA A 142 50.96 -20.44 -6.13
CA ALA A 142 51.83 -20.30 -7.29
C ALA A 142 52.92 -19.26 -7.00
N GLU A 143 54.16 -19.54 -7.38
CA GLU A 143 55.32 -18.65 -7.28
C GLU A 143 55.60 -18.03 -8.65
N ILE A 144 55.54 -16.69 -8.72
CA ILE A 144 55.97 -15.93 -9.90
C ILE A 144 57.37 -15.36 -9.61
N THR A 145 58.28 -15.58 -10.55
CA THR A 145 59.64 -15.07 -10.52
C THR A 145 59.85 -14.08 -11.67
N LEU A 146 60.26 -12.85 -11.36
CA LEU A 146 60.68 -11.84 -12.33
C LEU A 146 62.18 -11.60 -12.18
N ALA A 147 62.93 -11.79 -13.26
CA ALA A 147 64.38 -11.61 -13.32
C ALA A 147 64.75 -10.58 -14.39
N VAL A 148 65.69 -9.71 -14.07
CA VAL A 148 66.24 -8.69 -14.96
C VAL A 148 67.76 -8.73 -14.82
N GLY A 149 68.46 -9.22 -15.83
CA GLY A 149 69.90 -9.48 -15.75
C GLY A 149 70.26 -10.42 -14.59
N ASN A 150 71.07 -9.95 -13.64
CA ASN A 150 71.47 -10.70 -12.44
C ASN A 150 70.54 -10.48 -11.22
N ASN A 151 69.51 -9.66 -11.35
CA ASN A 151 68.57 -9.35 -10.27
C ASN A 151 67.31 -10.19 -10.44
N SER A 152 66.72 -10.67 -9.34
CA SER A 152 65.46 -11.41 -9.37
C SER A 152 64.61 -11.09 -8.14
N ALA A 153 63.32 -10.95 -8.35
CA ALA A 153 62.32 -10.87 -7.28
C ALA A 153 61.26 -11.96 -7.47
N ARG A 154 60.64 -12.37 -6.37
CA ARG A 154 59.61 -13.41 -6.37
C ARG A 154 58.44 -12.96 -5.51
N TRP A 155 57.25 -13.30 -5.96
CA TRP A 155 56.04 -13.17 -5.17
C TRP A 155 55.15 -14.37 -5.40
N PHE A 156 54.10 -14.47 -4.62
CA PHE A 156 53.22 -15.62 -4.64
C PHE A 156 51.79 -15.20 -4.92
N VAL A 157 51.13 -15.95 -5.79
CA VAL A 157 49.68 -15.90 -5.96
C VAL A 157 49.07 -17.04 -5.17
N THR A 158 48.31 -16.71 -4.13
CA THR A 158 47.50 -17.71 -3.42
C THR A 158 46.20 -17.92 -4.20
N VAL A 159 45.90 -19.16 -4.57
CA VAL A 159 44.69 -19.56 -5.28
C VAL A 159 43.78 -20.29 -4.29
N ASN A 160 42.75 -19.61 -3.81
CA ASN A 160 41.87 -20.15 -2.78
C ASN A 160 40.77 -21.03 -3.38
N ALA A 161 40.47 -22.13 -2.68
CA ALA A 161 39.23 -22.85 -2.90
C ALA A 161 38.02 -21.98 -2.49
N PRO A 162 36.87 -22.15 -3.17
CA PRO A 162 35.61 -21.52 -2.74
C PRO A 162 35.26 -21.88 -1.29
N ILE A 163 34.43 -21.05 -0.67
CA ILE A 163 33.85 -21.41 0.63
C ILE A 163 32.94 -22.62 0.45
N ASP A 164 33.13 -23.65 1.28
CA ASP A 164 32.13 -24.72 1.42
C ASP A 164 30.93 -24.16 2.17
N SER A 165 29.86 -23.86 1.42
CA SER A 165 28.63 -23.26 1.96
C SER A 165 27.95 -24.14 3.00
N ASN A 166 28.03 -25.47 2.88
CA ASN A 166 27.41 -26.39 3.83
C ASN A 166 28.21 -26.40 5.13
N ALA A 167 29.54 -26.51 5.03
CA ALA A 167 30.39 -26.44 6.22
C ALA A 167 30.29 -25.08 6.93
N ALA A 168 30.20 -23.97 6.19
CA ALA A 168 29.98 -22.65 6.75
C ALA A 168 28.61 -22.57 7.46
N ARG A 169 27.56 -23.09 6.84
CA ARG A 169 26.21 -23.12 7.42
C ARG A 169 26.15 -23.94 8.70
N ASP A 170 26.69 -25.16 8.68
CA ASP A 170 26.71 -26.05 9.85
C ASP A 170 27.51 -25.46 11.00
N ALA A 171 28.62 -24.76 10.70
CA ALA A 171 29.43 -24.08 11.71
C ALA A 171 28.71 -22.87 12.29
N ILE A 172 28.17 -21.98 11.45
CA ILE A 172 27.55 -20.72 11.86
C ILE A 172 26.21 -20.96 12.59
N LEU A 173 25.38 -21.88 12.10
CA LEU A 173 24.03 -22.14 12.62
C LEU A 173 23.96 -23.24 13.69
N ASN A 174 25.10 -23.74 14.18
CA ASN A 174 25.11 -24.81 15.16
C ASN A 174 24.32 -24.43 16.43
N GLY A 175 23.15 -25.06 16.63
CA GLY A 175 22.26 -24.79 17.75
C GLY A 175 21.59 -23.42 17.72
N VAL A 176 21.44 -22.81 16.52
CA VAL A 176 20.78 -21.53 16.30
C VAL A 176 19.54 -21.78 15.43
N GLN A 177 18.36 -21.47 15.94
CA GLN A 177 17.10 -21.56 15.20
C GLN A 177 16.46 -20.20 14.99
N SER A 178 16.88 -19.23 15.80
CA SER A 178 16.38 -17.86 15.76
C SER A 178 17.50 -16.86 16.02
N ILE A 179 17.34 -15.63 15.52
CA ILE A 179 18.21 -14.49 15.84
C ILE A 179 17.35 -13.27 16.16
N HIS A 180 17.89 -12.29 16.86
CA HIS A 180 17.20 -11.01 17.04
C HIS A 180 16.95 -10.33 15.69
N GLY A 181 15.73 -9.87 15.45
CA GLY A 181 15.29 -9.24 14.20
C GLY A 181 15.60 -7.77 14.10
N GLY A 182 15.52 -7.03 15.21
CA GLY A 182 15.73 -5.59 15.24
C GLY A 182 14.70 -4.82 14.40
N GLY A 183 13.60 -4.39 15.02
CA GLY A 183 12.72 -3.29 14.58
C GLY A 183 12.21 -3.27 13.12
N GLY A 184 12.41 -4.34 12.35
CA GLY A 184 12.13 -4.37 10.92
C GLY A 184 13.32 -4.67 10.00
N PRO A 185 13.91 -5.89 10.02
CA PRO A 185 15.09 -6.16 9.22
C PRO A 185 14.78 -6.22 7.71
N GLY A 186 15.72 -5.72 6.90
CA GLY A 186 15.65 -5.78 5.44
C GLY A 186 15.96 -7.17 4.86
N HIS A 187 16.00 -7.29 3.54
CA HIS A 187 16.45 -8.53 2.89
C HIS A 187 17.86 -8.38 2.29
N MET A 188 18.51 -9.51 1.99
CA MET A 188 19.74 -9.54 1.20
C MET A 188 19.64 -10.52 0.02
N VAL A 189 20.61 -10.43 -0.89
CA VAL A 189 20.80 -11.32 -2.02
C VAL A 189 22.26 -11.71 -2.18
N ALA A 190 22.51 -13.00 -2.40
CA ALA A 190 23.78 -13.53 -2.83
C ALA A 190 23.72 -13.80 -4.34
N PHE A 191 24.69 -13.27 -5.10
CA PHE A 191 24.76 -13.43 -6.55
C PHE A 191 26.18 -13.71 -7.07
N GLY A 192 27.20 -13.52 -6.24
CA GLY A 192 28.56 -13.93 -6.59
C GLY A 192 28.76 -15.43 -6.42
N GLU A 193 29.68 -16.00 -7.19
CA GLU A 193 29.96 -17.44 -7.21
C GLU A 193 30.38 -18.01 -5.84
N ASP A 194 31.04 -17.20 -5.00
CA ASP A 194 31.47 -17.57 -3.64
C ASP A 194 30.62 -16.95 -2.53
N ALA A 195 29.57 -16.20 -2.87
CA ALA A 195 28.63 -15.67 -1.91
C ALA A 195 27.50 -16.67 -1.76
N HIS A 196 27.15 -17.06 -0.54
CA HIS A 196 26.18 -18.11 -0.28
C HIS A 196 25.18 -17.70 0.78
N GLU A 197 23.90 -17.92 0.49
CA GLU A 197 22.83 -17.88 1.49
C GLU A 197 23.12 -18.95 2.57
N ILE A 198 23.20 -18.51 3.82
CA ILE A 198 23.41 -19.37 5.00
C ILE A 198 22.07 -19.66 5.65
N ALA A 199 21.27 -18.62 5.89
CA ALA A 199 19.94 -18.72 6.46
C ALA A 199 18.94 -17.79 5.78
N LEU A 200 17.69 -18.22 5.73
CA LEU A 200 16.52 -17.47 5.25
C LEU A 200 15.57 -17.21 6.42
N TYR A 201 14.69 -16.22 6.31
CA TYR A 201 13.55 -16.06 7.22
C TYR A 201 12.61 -17.29 7.17
N ALA A 202 12.00 -17.68 8.29
CA ALA A 202 11.14 -18.87 8.38
C ALA A 202 9.63 -18.62 8.06
N ASP A 203 9.30 -17.60 7.27
CA ASP A 203 7.92 -17.15 6.99
C ASP A 203 7.15 -17.95 5.91
N GLY A 204 7.77 -19.00 5.35
CA GLY A 204 7.12 -19.91 4.39
C GLY A 204 6.89 -19.35 2.98
N VAL A 205 7.27 -18.09 2.68
CA VAL A 205 7.04 -17.46 1.36
C VAL A 205 8.34 -16.91 0.80
N ILE A 206 9.15 -17.76 0.14
CA ILE A 206 10.37 -17.42 -0.63
C ILE A 206 11.17 -16.26 0.01
N SER A 207 11.55 -16.47 1.27
CA SER A 207 11.96 -15.43 2.19
C SER A 207 13.38 -14.95 1.91
N GLY A 208 13.68 -13.70 2.27
CA GLY A 208 15.01 -13.10 2.12
C GLY A 208 16.11 -13.84 2.85
N ALA A 209 17.32 -13.78 2.29
CA ALA A 209 18.50 -14.20 3.03
C ALA A 209 18.74 -13.24 4.19
N VAL A 210 18.78 -13.79 5.40
CA VAL A 210 19.06 -13.06 6.64
C VAL A 210 20.53 -13.17 7.03
N ILE A 211 21.19 -14.27 6.62
CA ILE A 211 22.63 -14.46 6.80
C ILE A 211 23.22 -14.87 5.44
N ILE A 212 24.20 -14.10 4.96
CA ILE A 212 25.00 -14.46 3.79
C ILE A 212 26.46 -14.54 4.22
N ALA A 213 27.16 -15.59 3.78
CA ALA A 213 28.60 -15.70 3.92
C ALA A 213 29.24 -15.70 2.53
N ALA A 214 30.35 -15.01 2.37
CA ALA A 214 31.10 -15.01 1.12
C ALA A 214 32.59 -15.13 1.34
N GLY A 215 33.28 -15.76 0.40
CA GLY A 215 34.71 -15.53 0.25
C GLY A 215 34.89 -14.13 -0.36
N TRP A 216 36.00 -13.46 -0.07
CA TRP A 216 36.45 -12.33 -0.89
C TRP A 216 37.97 -12.19 -0.90
N GLY A 217 38.60 -12.52 -2.03
CA GLY A 217 40.06 -12.72 -2.10
C GLY A 217 40.49 -13.86 -1.18
N SER A 218 41.41 -13.58 -0.24
CA SER A 218 41.83 -14.50 0.83
C SER A 218 41.02 -14.39 2.11
N GLY A 219 40.14 -13.38 2.19
CA GLY A 219 39.30 -13.14 3.35
C GLY A 219 37.94 -13.80 3.24
N ARG A 220 37.13 -13.55 4.27
CA ARG A 220 35.75 -14.04 4.39
C ARG A 220 34.86 -12.90 4.84
N VAL A 221 33.59 -12.97 4.48
CA VAL A 221 32.55 -12.02 4.85
C VAL A 221 31.37 -12.77 5.43
N VAL A 222 30.76 -12.22 6.48
CA VAL A 222 29.41 -12.57 6.93
C VAL A 222 28.63 -11.26 7.00
N ALA A 223 27.47 -11.22 6.34
CA ALA A 223 26.60 -10.04 6.26
C ALA A 223 25.24 -10.31 6.90
N LEU A 224 24.65 -9.28 7.50
CA LEU A 224 23.30 -9.26 8.07
C LEU A 224 22.54 -7.98 7.63
N PRO A 225 21.21 -8.03 7.50
CA PRO A 225 20.43 -6.97 6.85
C PRO A 225 20.11 -5.74 7.71
N ASP A 226 20.53 -5.72 8.98
CA ASP A 226 20.23 -4.61 9.88
C ASP A 226 21.29 -4.46 10.98
N HIS A 227 21.71 -3.22 11.24
CA HIS A 227 22.60 -2.85 12.33
C HIS A 227 22.11 -3.24 13.72
N GLN A 228 20.79 -3.29 13.95
CA GLN A 228 20.20 -3.71 15.21
C GLN A 228 20.41 -5.21 15.47
N ILE A 229 20.60 -6.03 14.43
CA ILE A 229 20.89 -7.46 14.60
C ILE A 229 22.30 -7.64 15.16
N LEU A 230 23.27 -6.81 14.75
CA LEU A 230 24.67 -6.89 15.22
C LEU A 230 24.96 -5.98 16.41
N ASN A 231 23.95 -5.76 17.25
CA ASN A 231 24.11 -5.11 18.54
C ASN A 231 24.33 -6.14 19.65
N MET A 232 25.59 -6.56 19.86
CA MET A 232 25.91 -7.77 20.65
C MET A 232 25.58 -7.68 22.15
N ASP A 233 25.25 -6.50 22.69
CA ASP A 233 25.02 -6.25 24.12
C ASP A 233 23.58 -6.52 24.60
N ALA A 234 22.63 -6.83 23.70
CA ALA A 234 21.19 -6.76 24.00
C ALA A 234 20.39 -8.08 23.96
N TYR A 235 20.98 -9.26 23.70
CA TYR A 235 20.19 -10.42 23.20
C TYR A 235 20.37 -11.79 23.91
N SER A 236 19.41 -12.68 23.62
CA SER A 236 19.21 -14.04 24.17
C SER A 236 20.37 -15.02 23.94
N ASP A 237 20.31 -16.19 24.59
CA ASP A 237 21.32 -17.25 24.47
C ASP A 237 21.59 -17.70 23.01
N GLU A 238 20.57 -17.71 22.13
CA GLU A 238 20.71 -18.14 20.72
C GLU A 238 21.43 -17.11 19.84
N SER A 239 21.08 -15.83 19.92
CA SER A 239 21.79 -14.77 19.17
C SER A 239 23.26 -14.67 19.62
N GLY A 240 23.50 -14.79 20.94
CA GLY A 240 24.86 -14.89 21.47
C GLY A 240 25.62 -16.12 20.95
N ARG A 241 24.93 -17.26 20.76
CA ARG A 241 25.52 -18.48 20.18
C ARG A 241 25.87 -18.26 18.71
N PHE A 242 24.98 -17.65 17.93
CA PHE A 242 25.26 -17.27 16.54
C PHE A 242 26.52 -16.40 16.42
N PHE A 243 26.68 -15.38 17.26
CA PHE A 243 27.88 -14.54 17.25
C PHE A 243 29.14 -15.34 17.60
N ARG A 244 29.09 -16.20 18.64
CA ARG A 244 30.23 -17.06 19.01
C ARG A 244 30.61 -18.03 17.89
N ASN A 245 29.63 -18.69 17.28
CA ASN A 245 29.84 -19.60 16.15
C ASN A 245 30.49 -18.87 14.96
N THR A 246 29.99 -17.67 14.64
CA THR A 246 30.52 -16.84 13.55
C THR A 246 31.96 -16.39 13.85
N LEU A 247 32.25 -15.99 15.08
CA LEU A 247 33.61 -15.63 15.52
C LEU A 247 34.56 -16.83 15.47
N ALA A 248 34.11 -18.02 15.90
CA ALA A 248 34.88 -19.25 15.78
C ALA A 248 35.18 -19.58 14.31
N TRP A 249 34.21 -19.38 13.42
CA TRP A 249 34.39 -19.60 11.97
C TRP A 249 35.41 -18.65 11.33
N PHE A 250 35.48 -17.39 11.78
CA PHE A 250 36.49 -16.43 11.34
C PHE A 250 37.88 -16.72 11.94
N THR A 251 37.93 -17.00 13.24
CA THR A 251 39.18 -16.97 14.01
C THR A 251 39.83 -18.33 14.17
N GLY A 252 39.05 -19.42 14.02
CA GLY A 252 39.47 -20.78 14.40
C GLY A 252 39.76 -20.90 15.89
N ASP A 253 38.91 -20.28 16.72
CA ASP A 253 39.02 -20.23 18.19
C ASP A 253 40.30 -19.57 18.73
N ARG A 254 40.90 -18.67 17.94
CA ARG A 254 42.08 -17.89 18.35
C ARG A 254 41.68 -16.56 18.96
N PHE A 255 41.72 -16.47 20.29
CA PHE A 255 41.33 -15.29 21.07
C PHE A 255 42.39 -14.17 21.17
N ASN A 256 43.58 -14.40 20.62
CA ASN A 256 44.70 -13.45 20.61
C ASN A 256 44.87 -12.73 19.26
N LEU A 257 43.89 -12.81 18.38
CA LEU A 257 43.86 -12.06 17.13
C LEU A 257 43.36 -10.64 17.38
N GLU A 258 43.85 -9.68 16.59
CA GLU A 258 43.38 -8.31 16.66
C GLU A 258 42.01 -8.16 15.96
N ILE A 259 41.00 -7.74 16.71
CA ILE A 259 39.66 -7.43 16.20
C ILE A 259 39.44 -5.92 16.27
N VAL A 260 39.03 -5.34 15.15
CA VAL A 260 38.69 -3.92 15.04
C VAL A 260 37.18 -3.76 14.99
N THR A 261 36.64 -2.76 15.67
CA THR A 261 35.21 -2.39 15.59
C THR A 261 35.02 -0.88 15.67
N LEU A 262 33.87 -0.40 15.19
CA LEU A 262 33.43 1.00 15.33
C LEU A 262 32.46 1.19 16.51
N SER A 263 32.10 0.12 17.22
CA SER A 263 31.15 0.17 18.33
C SER A 263 31.81 -0.19 19.66
N ALA A 264 31.67 0.70 20.64
CA ALA A 264 32.18 0.47 21.99
C ALA A 264 31.50 -0.73 22.66
N ASN A 265 30.20 -0.90 22.43
CA ASN A 265 29.41 -2.00 23.01
C ASN A 265 29.83 -3.35 22.45
N VAL A 266 30.02 -3.43 21.12
CA VAL A 266 30.58 -4.64 20.49
C VAL A 266 32.00 -4.91 21.00
N GLY A 267 32.81 -3.86 21.16
CA GLY A 267 34.16 -3.99 21.71
C GLY A 267 34.17 -4.60 23.11
N GLN A 268 33.30 -4.13 24.00
CA GLN A 268 33.17 -4.65 25.36
C GLN A 268 32.69 -6.11 25.35
N TRP A 269 31.67 -6.43 24.55
CA TRP A 269 31.15 -7.79 24.46
C TRP A 269 32.21 -8.80 24.02
N LEU A 270 33.05 -8.44 23.03
CA LEU A 270 34.16 -9.29 22.58
C LEU A 270 35.18 -9.56 23.69
N VAL A 271 35.50 -8.55 24.50
CA VAL A 271 36.38 -8.71 25.68
C VAL A 271 35.75 -9.67 26.68
N ASP A 272 34.44 -9.57 26.91
CA ASP A 272 33.70 -10.46 27.81
C ASP A 272 33.66 -11.91 27.30
N GLN A 273 33.75 -12.13 25.98
CA GLN A 273 33.94 -13.46 25.38
C GLN A 273 35.38 -13.97 25.42
N GLY A 274 36.33 -13.21 25.97
CA GLY A 274 37.72 -13.62 26.16
C GLY A 274 38.70 -13.17 25.06
N PHE A 275 38.28 -12.32 24.12
CA PHE A 275 39.20 -11.73 23.14
C PHE A 275 40.12 -10.71 23.80
N THR A 276 41.43 -10.88 23.61
CA THR A 276 42.46 -10.11 24.35
C THR A 276 43.00 -8.90 23.60
N ARG A 277 42.67 -8.76 22.31
CA ARG A 277 43.13 -7.66 21.44
C ARG A 277 41.96 -7.07 20.66
N VAL A 278 41.21 -6.17 21.31
CA VAL A 278 40.07 -5.48 20.70
C VAL A 278 40.37 -3.99 20.58
N THR A 279 40.30 -3.47 19.36
CA THR A 279 40.54 -2.06 19.03
C THR A 279 39.21 -1.42 18.60
N VAL A 280 38.68 -0.53 19.44
CA VAL A 280 37.55 0.35 19.06
C VAL A 280 38.13 1.60 18.43
N THR A 281 37.75 1.90 17.19
CA THR A 281 38.28 3.04 16.42
C THR A 281 37.16 3.88 15.81
N ASN A 282 37.54 4.98 15.16
CA ASN A 282 36.65 5.82 14.36
C ASN A 282 37.09 5.80 12.88
N PRO A 283 36.30 6.36 11.95
CA PRO A 283 36.63 6.35 10.52
C PRO A 283 38.01 6.93 10.18
N ALA A 284 38.52 7.91 10.94
CA ALA A 284 39.83 8.52 10.70
C ALA A 284 41.00 7.59 11.07
N GLY A 285 40.83 6.76 12.10
CA GLY A 285 41.84 5.77 12.54
C GLY A 285 41.72 4.41 11.86
N LEU A 286 40.72 4.20 11.01
CA LEU A 286 40.37 2.88 10.48
C LEU A 286 41.49 2.28 9.62
N SER A 287 42.10 3.05 8.72
CA SER A 287 43.15 2.55 7.83
C SER A 287 44.32 1.96 8.61
N GLN A 288 44.77 2.65 9.66
CA GLN A 288 45.87 2.19 10.51
C GLN A 288 45.47 0.96 11.32
N ALA A 289 44.25 0.93 11.88
CA ALA A 289 43.77 -0.19 12.66
C ALA A 289 43.65 -1.48 11.83
N LEU A 290 43.25 -1.37 10.55
CA LEU A 290 43.10 -2.52 9.67
C LEU A 290 44.43 -3.11 9.18
N GLU A 291 45.58 -2.45 9.39
CA GLU A 291 46.90 -2.97 9.01
C GLU A 291 47.27 -4.28 9.70
N THR A 292 46.92 -4.42 10.97
CA THR A 292 47.27 -5.58 11.81
C THR A 292 46.05 -6.40 12.25
N ALA A 293 44.85 -5.95 11.92
CA ALA A 293 43.61 -6.65 12.23
C ALA A 293 43.53 -8.03 11.54
N ALA A 294 42.84 -8.96 12.20
CA ALA A 294 42.41 -10.22 11.61
C ALA A 294 40.91 -10.21 11.27
N LEU A 295 40.11 -9.43 12.01
CA LEU A 295 38.66 -9.32 11.83
C LEU A 295 38.23 -7.86 12.04
N PHE A 296 37.34 -7.39 11.17
CA PHE A 296 36.66 -6.10 11.31
C PHE A 296 35.16 -6.32 11.48
N ILE A 297 34.58 -5.70 12.52
CA ILE A 297 33.15 -5.78 12.83
C ILE A 297 32.55 -4.36 12.88
N PRO A 298 32.00 -3.85 11.76
CA PRO A 298 31.21 -2.62 11.76
C PRO A 298 29.71 -2.91 11.85
N PRO A 299 29.05 -2.69 13.01
CA PRO A 299 27.60 -2.80 13.12
C PRO A 299 26.87 -1.80 12.22
N TRP A 300 27.47 -0.64 11.96
CA TRP A 300 26.99 0.32 10.99
C TRP A 300 28.16 1.13 10.41
N LEU A 301 28.20 1.28 9.09
CA LEU A 301 29.23 2.09 8.41
C LEU A 301 28.91 3.59 8.38
N GLY A 302 27.64 3.97 8.60
CA GLY A 302 27.15 5.33 8.46
C GLY A 302 26.43 5.56 7.12
N ALA A 303 25.66 6.64 7.02
CA ALA A 303 24.88 6.95 5.83
C ALA A 303 25.72 7.41 4.63
N GLN A 304 26.83 8.12 4.85
CA GLN A 304 27.69 8.63 3.77
C GLN A 304 29.15 8.28 4.04
N VAL A 305 29.66 7.29 3.30
CA VAL A 305 31.05 6.84 3.40
C VAL A 305 31.77 7.10 2.09
N ALA A 306 32.97 7.68 2.20
CA ALA A 306 33.83 7.97 1.05
C ALA A 306 34.40 6.68 0.44
N ASP A 307 34.56 6.64 -0.88
CA ASP A 307 35.03 5.43 -1.60
C ASP A 307 36.38 4.93 -1.11
N ASN A 308 37.31 5.84 -0.77
CA ASN A 308 38.64 5.46 -0.27
C ASN A 308 38.59 4.65 1.05
N VAL A 309 37.59 4.90 1.91
CA VAL A 309 37.37 4.14 3.13
C VAL A 309 36.83 2.75 2.80
N LEU A 310 35.87 2.67 1.87
CA LEU A 310 35.34 1.39 1.40
C LEU A 310 36.41 0.55 0.70
N ASP A 311 37.27 1.17 -0.11
CA ASP A 311 38.39 0.51 -0.76
C ASP A 311 39.43 -0.01 0.25
N THR A 312 39.66 0.72 1.35
CA THR A 312 40.52 0.28 2.46
C THR A 312 39.96 -0.99 3.10
N ILE A 313 38.66 -1.03 3.39
CA ILE A 313 37.97 -2.21 3.93
C ILE A 313 38.06 -3.38 2.94
N GLY A 314 37.72 -3.14 1.67
CA GLY A 314 37.77 -4.17 0.63
C GLY A 314 39.18 -4.70 0.38
N HIS A 315 40.22 -3.86 0.49
CA HIS A 315 41.61 -4.30 0.43
C HIS A 315 41.98 -5.18 1.65
N PHE A 316 41.56 -4.79 2.85
CA PHE A 316 41.76 -5.57 4.07
C PHE A 316 41.17 -6.99 3.97
N VAL A 317 39.94 -7.13 3.47
CA VAL A 317 39.33 -8.45 3.30
C VAL A 317 40.06 -9.24 2.23
N ARG A 318 40.32 -8.66 1.05
CA ARG A 318 40.98 -9.36 -0.06
C ARG A 318 42.35 -9.95 0.29
N ARG A 319 43.09 -9.34 1.23
CA ARG A 319 44.39 -9.86 1.71
C ARG A 319 44.32 -10.88 2.84
N GLY A 320 43.13 -11.32 3.27
CA GLY A 320 42.96 -12.35 4.30
C GLY A 320 42.20 -11.93 5.55
N GLY A 321 41.74 -10.69 5.64
CA GLY A 321 40.92 -10.22 6.76
C GLY A 321 39.50 -10.81 6.76
N GLY A 322 38.91 -10.99 7.94
CA GLY A 322 37.48 -11.27 8.10
C GLY A 322 36.66 -9.99 8.21
N LEU A 323 35.45 -9.97 7.62
CA LEU A 323 34.49 -8.88 7.75
C LEU A 323 33.15 -9.42 8.25
N PHE A 324 32.70 -8.96 9.41
CA PHE A 324 31.36 -9.26 9.93
C PHE A 324 30.54 -7.97 9.99
N ILE A 325 29.65 -7.78 9.03
CA ILE A 325 29.08 -6.47 8.69
C ILE A 325 27.56 -6.49 8.68
N CYS A 326 26.96 -5.34 8.98
CA CYS A 326 25.57 -5.05 8.67
C CYS A 326 25.46 -3.74 7.90
N ASP A 327 24.38 -3.62 7.14
CA ASP A 327 23.94 -2.33 6.63
C ASP A 327 22.42 -2.28 6.56
N TYR A 328 21.86 -1.08 6.73
CA TYR A 328 20.42 -0.89 6.75
C TYR A 328 19.90 -0.56 5.35
N GLY A 329 19.44 -1.59 4.64
CA GLY A 329 18.96 -1.45 3.26
C GLY A 329 17.74 -0.53 3.13
N ILE A 330 16.81 -0.58 4.07
CA ILE A 330 15.50 0.10 4.01
C ILE A 330 15.63 1.63 4.04
N GLY A 331 16.46 2.16 4.94
CA GLY A 331 16.54 3.60 5.22
C GLY A 331 17.09 4.42 4.06
N TYR A 332 17.73 3.79 3.07
CA TYR A 332 18.47 4.55 2.05
C TYR A 332 17.55 5.33 1.11
N ASN A 333 16.50 4.67 0.63
CA ASN A 333 15.46 5.31 -0.17
C ASN A 333 14.58 6.21 0.70
N TRP A 334 14.16 5.74 1.88
CA TRP A 334 13.21 6.46 2.73
C TRP A 334 13.75 7.76 3.33
N TRP A 335 14.97 7.76 3.86
CA TRP A 335 15.51 8.95 4.55
C TRP A 335 16.28 9.89 3.64
N TRP A 336 16.91 9.38 2.58
CA TRP A 336 17.76 10.19 1.69
C TRP A 336 17.27 10.25 0.24
N GLY A 337 16.22 9.53 -0.13
CA GLY A 337 15.71 9.51 -1.51
C GLY A 337 16.71 8.96 -2.52
N LEU A 338 17.69 8.15 -2.06
CA LEU A 338 18.75 7.61 -2.91
C LEU A 338 18.48 6.14 -3.25
N PRO A 339 18.79 5.70 -4.49
CA PRO A 339 18.74 4.30 -4.85
C PRO A 339 19.59 3.44 -3.93
N ILE A 340 19.07 2.27 -3.55
CA ILE A 340 19.70 1.40 -2.55
C ILE A 340 21.07 0.86 -2.98
N TYR A 341 21.36 0.72 -4.27
CA TYR A 341 22.71 0.38 -4.75
C TYR A 341 23.77 1.43 -4.37
N GLN A 342 23.37 2.64 -3.96
CA GLN A 342 24.28 3.68 -3.44
C GLN A 342 24.59 3.53 -1.94
N ALA A 343 23.89 2.65 -1.22
CA ALA A 343 24.19 2.36 0.17
C ALA A 343 25.67 1.90 0.32
N PRO A 344 26.40 2.35 1.37
CA PRO A 344 27.81 2.00 1.56
C PRO A 344 28.08 0.49 1.54
N GLY A 345 27.20 -0.30 2.15
CA GLY A 345 27.25 -1.76 2.14
C GLY A 345 27.15 -2.34 0.73
N ASN A 346 26.26 -1.83 -0.12
CA ASN A 346 26.15 -2.26 -1.52
C ASN A 346 27.34 -1.81 -2.37
N ARG A 347 27.82 -0.58 -2.21
CA ARG A 347 29.02 -0.09 -2.90
C ARG A 347 30.25 -0.96 -2.59
N LEU A 348 30.36 -1.42 -1.34
CA LEU A 348 31.43 -2.30 -0.86
C LEU A 348 31.23 -3.76 -1.29
N LEU A 349 30.13 -4.39 -0.88
CA LEU A 349 29.94 -5.84 -0.93
C LEU A 349 29.44 -6.37 -2.27
N ARG A 350 29.00 -5.51 -3.20
CA ARG A 350 28.67 -5.98 -4.56
C ARG A 350 29.86 -6.69 -5.23
N ARG A 351 31.09 -6.25 -4.90
CA ARG A 351 32.35 -6.88 -5.35
C ARG A 351 32.63 -8.24 -4.68
N ALA A 352 31.99 -8.51 -3.54
CA ALA A 352 31.99 -9.80 -2.87
C ALA A 352 30.79 -10.67 -3.27
N GLY A 353 29.90 -10.19 -4.15
CA GLY A 353 28.72 -10.93 -4.58
C GLY A 353 27.52 -10.85 -3.64
N ILE A 354 27.46 -9.85 -2.75
CA ILE A 354 26.39 -9.66 -1.77
C ILE A 354 25.72 -8.30 -2.01
N GLY A 355 24.39 -8.27 -1.94
CA GLY A 355 23.59 -7.05 -1.98
C GLY A 355 22.59 -6.97 -0.84
N PHE A 356 22.52 -5.82 -0.18
CA PHE A 356 21.43 -5.40 0.69
C PHE A 356 20.29 -4.84 -0.15
N VAL A 357 19.06 -5.23 0.14
CA VAL A 357 17.87 -4.78 -0.59
C VAL A 357 16.82 -4.21 0.35
N GLY A 358 15.84 -3.50 -0.21
CA GLY A 358 14.72 -2.97 0.55
C GLY A 358 13.69 -4.05 0.91
N GLY A 359 12.56 -3.61 1.49
CA GLY A 359 11.50 -4.49 1.99
C GLY A 359 11.52 -4.59 3.52
N HIS A 360 10.36 -4.79 4.12
CA HIS A 360 10.18 -4.68 5.57
C HIS A 360 9.48 -5.94 6.11
N LEU A 361 10.05 -6.54 7.17
CA LEU A 361 9.38 -7.54 8.00
C LEU A 361 9.09 -6.90 9.36
N TRP A 362 7.86 -6.44 9.61
CA TRP A 362 7.48 -5.79 10.89
C TRP A 362 7.41 -6.85 12.00
N GLN A 363 8.56 -7.42 12.35
CA GLN A 363 8.74 -8.39 13.42
C GLN A 363 9.67 -7.77 14.46
N ASP A 364 9.06 -7.14 15.47
CA ASP A 364 9.78 -6.74 16.67
C ASP A 364 10.18 -7.99 17.46
N GLY A 365 11.44 -8.07 17.90
CA GLY A 365 11.94 -9.16 18.75
C GLY A 365 12.75 -10.22 18.02
N VAL A 366 12.49 -11.50 18.32
CA VAL A 366 13.24 -12.67 17.81
C VAL A 366 12.61 -13.17 16.52
N VAL A 367 13.45 -13.46 15.52
CA VAL A 367 13.06 -13.91 14.19
C VAL A 367 13.57 -15.32 13.94
N ASP A 368 12.67 -16.20 13.54
CA ASP A 368 12.98 -17.58 13.21
C ASP A 368 13.67 -17.67 11.84
N ILE A 369 14.68 -18.53 11.77
CA ILE A 369 15.50 -18.71 10.58
C ILE A 369 15.55 -20.18 10.15
N THR A 370 15.59 -20.40 8.84
CA THR A 370 15.74 -21.73 8.25
C THR A 370 17.09 -21.84 7.52
N PRO A 371 17.85 -22.93 7.69
CA PRO A 371 19.06 -23.19 6.90
C PRO A 371 18.76 -23.16 5.40
N ALA A 372 19.53 -22.37 4.62
CA ALA A 372 19.30 -22.27 3.18
C ALA A 372 19.65 -23.58 2.46
N ALA A 373 18.81 -24.04 1.52
CA ALA A 373 19.00 -25.31 0.82
C ALA A 373 19.94 -25.25 -0.42
N GLY A 374 20.59 -24.11 -0.68
CA GLY A 374 21.38 -23.82 -1.89
C GLY A 374 20.79 -22.67 -2.71
N GLN A 375 21.53 -22.03 -3.62
CA GLN A 375 21.12 -20.82 -4.36
C GLN A 375 21.19 -21.02 -5.88
N LEU A 376 20.49 -20.18 -6.66
CA LEU A 376 20.68 -20.11 -8.11
C LEU A 376 21.90 -19.23 -8.43
N SER A 377 22.79 -19.73 -9.28
CA SER A 377 23.94 -18.97 -9.77
C SER A 377 23.53 -17.92 -10.81
N ALA A 378 24.41 -16.96 -11.11
CA ALA A 378 24.23 -16.04 -12.23
C ALA A 378 24.04 -16.78 -13.57
N ASP A 379 24.68 -17.93 -13.74
CA ASP A 379 24.54 -18.81 -14.91
C ASP A 379 23.15 -19.44 -14.98
N ASP A 380 22.64 -19.93 -13.83
CA ASP A 380 21.27 -20.44 -13.73
C ASP A 380 20.25 -19.36 -14.09
N LEU A 381 20.40 -18.14 -13.54
CA LEU A 381 19.51 -17.03 -13.83
C LEU A 381 19.55 -16.63 -15.31
N THR A 382 20.75 -16.57 -15.90
CA THR A 382 20.91 -16.29 -17.33
C THR A 382 20.26 -17.37 -18.19
N GLY A 383 20.43 -18.65 -17.82
CA GLY A 383 19.80 -19.77 -18.51
C GLY A 383 18.27 -19.75 -18.42
N ILE A 384 17.72 -19.44 -17.24
CA ILE A 384 16.28 -19.30 -17.02
C ILE A 384 15.72 -18.11 -17.81
N LEU A 385 16.43 -16.98 -17.88
CA LEU A 385 16.02 -15.84 -18.72
C LEU A 385 16.01 -16.20 -20.21
N ALA A 386 16.98 -16.97 -20.68
CA ALA A 386 17.06 -17.38 -22.08
C ALA A 386 16.00 -18.42 -22.48
N ALA A 387 15.54 -19.25 -21.53
CA ALA A 387 14.56 -20.30 -21.77
C ALA A 387 13.69 -20.54 -20.52
N PRO A 388 12.74 -19.64 -20.21
CA PRO A 388 11.89 -19.79 -19.03
C PRO A 388 10.85 -20.91 -19.18
N ASP A 389 10.49 -21.26 -20.41
CA ASP A 389 9.50 -22.31 -20.70
C ASP A 389 10.00 -23.68 -20.25
N GLY A 390 9.20 -24.39 -19.45
CA GLY A 390 9.53 -25.73 -18.95
C GLY A 390 10.43 -25.76 -17.70
N VAL A 391 10.81 -24.60 -17.16
CA VAL A 391 11.42 -24.51 -15.83
C VAL A 391 10.35 -24.81 -14.78
N GLU A 392 10.67 -25.64 -13.80
CA GLU A 392 9.79 -25.95 -12.66
C GLU A 392 9.35 -24.66 -11.95
N ASP A 393 8.05 -24.53 -11.68
CA ASP A 393 7.45 -23.31 -11.11
C ASP A 393 8.16 -22.80 -9.86
N GLY A 394 8.51 -23.69 -8.92
CA GLY A 394 9.23 -23.29 -7.70
C GLY A 394 10.61 -22.68 -7.99
N ARG A 395 11.33 -23.24 -8.97
CA ARG A 395 12.63 -22.71 -9.42
C ARG A 395 12.47 -21.38 -10.15
N LEU A 396 11.45 -21.25 -10.99
CA LEU A 396 11.15 -20.00 -11.72
C LEU A 396 10.78 -18.86 -10.76
N GLN A 397 9.92 -19.13 -9.78
CA GLN A 397 9.52 -18.16 -8.76
C GLN A 397 10.72 -17.68 -7.95
N ARG A 398 11.61 -18.60 -7.56
CA ARG A 398 12.86 -18.27 -6.87
C ARG A 398 13.80 -17.42 -7.74
N ALA A 399 13.92 -17.73 -9.02
CA ALA A 399 14.68 -16.91 -9.97
C ALA A 399 14.14 -15.48 -10.04
N GLY A 400 12.81 -15.31 -10.06
CA GLY A 400 12.16 -14.00 -10.01
C GLY A 400 12.52 -13.17 -8.79
N VAL A 401 12.45 -13.77 -7.61
CA VAL A 401 12.83 -13.09 -6.35
C VAL A 401 14.30 -12.65 -6.38
N LEU A 402 15.21 -13.53 -6.83
CA LEU A 402 16.64 -13.20 -6.93
C LEU A 402 16.91 -12.11 -7.97
N LEU A 403 16.29 -12.19 -9.15
CA LEU A 403 16.45 -11.17 -10.20
C LEU A 403 16.00 -9.79 -9.72
N GLY A 404 14.81 -9.70 -9.10
CA GLY A 404 14.32 -8.43 -8.55
C GLY A 404 15.31 -7.82 -7.56
N ARG A 405 15.82 -8.64 -6.63
CA ARG A 405 16.80 -8.20 -5.63
C ARG A 405 18.16 -7.80 -6.23
N ILE A 406 18.64 -8.53 -7.24
CA ILE A 406 19.88 -8.20 -7.95
C ILE A 406 19.75 -6.84 -8.65
N TYR A 407 18.63 -6.60 -9.34
CA TYR A 407 18.38 -5.32 -10.01
C TYR A 407 18.23 -4.15 -9.04
N ASP A 408 17.75 -4.38 -7.82
CA ASP A 408 17.69 -3.36 -6.78
C ASP A 408 19.08 -3.07 -6.18
N ALA A 409 19.86 -4.12 -5.88
CA ALA A 409 21.14 -4.01 -5.19
C ALA A 409 22.29 -3.49 -6.07
N LEU A 410 22.21 -3.67 -7.39
CA LEU A 410 23.27 -3.32 -8.33
C LEU A 410 22.90 -2.11 -9.20
N PRO A 411 23.87 -1.23 -9.55
CA PRO A 411 23.59 -0.18 -10.51
C PRO A 411 23.36 -0.76 -11.92
N PRO A 412 22.63 -0.05 -12.80
CA PRO A 412 22.38 -0.51 -14.17
C PRO A 412 23.64 -0.83 -14.99
N ALA A 413 24.76 -0.14 -14.73
CA ALA A 413 26.03 -0.32 -15.41
C ALA A 413 26.88 -1.50 -14.88
N ASP A 414 26.38 -2.26 -13.91
CA ASP A 414 27.11 -3.42 -13.38
C ASP A 414 27.26 -4.52 -14.46
N PRO A 415 28.44 -5.17 -14.59
CA PRO A 415 28.65 -6.23 -15.58
C PRO A 415 27.67 -7.39 -15.44
N LEU A 416 27.27 -7.75 -14.21
CA LEU A 416 26.27 -8.81 -14.01
C LEU A 416 24.90 -8.39 -14.53
N VAL A 417 24.50 -7.14 -14.26
CA VAL A 417 23.24 -6.58 -14.77
C VAL A 417 23.24 -6.59 -16.30
N SER A 418 24.35 -6.17 -16.92
CA SER A 418 24.51 -6.17 -18.39
C SER A 418 24.40 -7.58 -18.97
N ARG A 419 24.96 -8.59 -18.28
CA ARG A 419 24.86 -9.99 -18.66
C ARG A 419 23.43 -10.52 -18.57
N LEU A 420 22.72 -10.21 -17.49
CA LEU A 420 21.32 -10.62 -17.31
C LEU A 420 20.41 -9.94 -18.35
N ASP A 421 20.61 -8.64 -18.58
CA ASP A 421 19.86 -7.85 -19.57
C ASP A 421 20.02 -8.39 -21.00
N SER A 422 21.13 -9.06 -21.30
CA SER A 422 21.36 -9.68 -22.62
C SER A 422 20.39 -10.83 -22.93
N ALA A 423 19.85 -11.50 -21.91
CA ALA A 423 18.83 -12.55 -22.05
C ALA A 423 17.43 -12.07 -21.65
N PHE A 424 17.33 -10.94 -20.95
CA PHE A 424 16.10 -10.35 -20.42
C PHE A 424 15.01 -10.11 -21.47
N GLY A 425 15.37 -9.52 -22.62
CA GLY A 425 14.40 -9.08 -23.64
C GLY A 425 13.48 -10.21 -24.11
N GLN A 426 14.06 -11.39 -24.36
CA GLN A 426 13.29 -12.57 -24.80
C GLN A 426 12.28 -13.03 -23.73
N ALA A 427 12.66 -13.00 -22.46
CA ALA A 427 11.79 -13.40 -21.36
C ALA A 427 10.62 -12.42 -21.19
N VAL A 428 10.90 -11.11 -21.23
CA VAL A 428 9.89 -10.09 -20.90
C VAL A 428 8.84 -9.91 -22.00
N ASP A 429 9.20 -10.12 -23.26
CA ASP A 429 8.30 -9.96 -24.42
C ASP A 429 7.05 -10.85 -24.40
N SER A 430 7.12 -11.98 -23.67
CA SER A 430 6.00 -12.91 -23.49
C SER A 430 5.03 -12.47 -22.38
N ILE A 431 5.45 -11.59 -21.47
CA ILE A 431 4.70 -11.24 -20.26
C ILE A 431 3.69 -10.14 -20.56
N ARG A 432 2.39 -10.41 -20.39
CA ARG A 432 1.29 -9.49 -20.73
C ARG A 432 0.24 -9.42 -19.62
N PRO A 433 0.51 -8.71 -18.50
CA PRO A 433 -0.50 -8.51 -17.47
C PRO A 433 -1.63 -7.64 -18.02
N THR A 434 -2.85 -8.15 -17.94
CA THR A 434 -4.11 -7.42 -18.21
C THR A 434 -5.12 -7.74 -17.11
N PRO A 435 -6.27 -7.04 -17.02
CA PRO A 435 -7.34 -7.40 -16.10
C PRO A 435 -7.83 -8.84 -16.26
N GLU A 436 -7.86 -9.36 -17.48
CA GLU A 436 -8.30 -10.72 -17.84
C GLU A 436 -7.23 -11.77 -17.55
N THR A 437 -5.95 -11.41 -17.70
CA THR A 437 -4.80 -12.30 -17.46
C THR A 437 -3.81 -11.65 -16.48
N PRO A 438 -4.15 -11.54 -15.18
CA PRO A 438 -3.26 -10.96 -14.20
C PRO A 438 -2.07 -11.89 -13.90
N THR A 439 -0.92 -11.31 -13.53
CA THR A 439 0.26 -12.08 -13.13
C THR A 439 0.48 -12.09 -11.61
N ARG A 440 0.67 -13.29 -11.06
CA ARG A 440 1.13 -13.55 -9.68
C ARG A 440 2.57 -14.04 -9.62
N SER A 441 3.21 -14.23 -10.78
CA SER A 441 4.56 -14.78 -10.87
C SER A 441 5.60 -13.73 -10.44
N SER A 442 6.39 -14.05 -9.41
CA SER A 442 7.55 -13.27 -8.96
C SER A 442 8.56 -13.06 -10.10
N PHE A 443 8.70 -14.06 -10.99
CA PHE A 443 9.53 -13.93 -12.19
C PHE A 443 9.00 -12.87 -13.14
N ALA A 444 7.71 -12.95 -13.48
CA ALA A 444 7.11 -11.96 -14.35
C ALA A 444 7.12 -10.54 -13.75
N LYS A 445 6.83 -10.43 -12.44
CA LYS A 445 6.85 -9.15 -11.72
C LYS A 445 8.24 -8.51 -11.68
N ALA A 446 9.29 -9.30 -11.42
CA ALA A 446 10.66 -8.80 -11.43
C ALA A 446 11.05 -8.28 -12.83
N LEU A 447 10.67 -9.00 -13.88
CA LEU A 447 10.96 -8.60 -15.25
C LEU A 447 10.21 -7.32 -15.65
N LEU A 448 8.94 -7.19 -15.30
CA LEU A 448 8.16 -5.98 -15.54
C LEU A 448 8.74 -4.76 -14.79
N LYS A 449 9.18 -4.90 -13.54
CA LYS A 449 9.88 -3.81 -12.82
C LYS A 449 11.16 -3.39 -13.53
N ARG A 450 11.96 -4.36 -14.00
CA ARG A 450 13.18 -4.09 -14.76
C ARG A 450 12.87 -3.38 -16.09
N GLU A 451 11.84 -3.83 -16.80
CA GLU A 451 11.38 -3.21 -18.05
C GLU A 451 11.02 -1.73 -17.85
N ILE A 452 10.20 -1.42 -16.83
CA ILE A 452 9.84 -0.04 -16.51
C ILE A 452 11.10 0.78 -16.17
N SER A 453 12.05 0.22 -15.42
CA SER A 453 13.31 0.88 -15.11
C SER A 453 14.15 1.20 -16.36
N GLN A 454 14.20 0.29 -17.35
CA GLN A 454 14.89 0.52 -18.62
C GLN A 454 14.15 1.56 -19.48
N LEU A 455 12.83 1.49 -19.57
CA LEU A 455 12.01 2.46 -20.34
C LEU A 455 12.14 3.89 -19.80
N ARG A 456 12.34 4.07 -18.49
CA ARG A 456 12.59 5.39 -17.87
C ARG A 456 13.98 5.97 -18.17
N GLN A 457 14.91 5.18 -18.69
CA GLN A 457 16.26 5.62 -19.05
C GLN A 457 16.40 6.00 -20.54
N LEU A 458 15.39 5.71 -21.36
CA LEU A 458 15.38 6.06 -22.77
C LEU A 458 15.08 7.55 -22.96
N GLU A 459 15.70 8.14 -24.00
CA GLU A 459 15.31 9.46 -24.48
C GLU A 459 13.89 9.40 -25.08
N PRO A 460 13.11 10.49 -25.04
CA PRO A 460 11.71 10.49 -25.48
C PRO A 460 11.46 9.93 -26.89
N ASP A 461 12.34 10.21 -27.86
CA ASP A 461 12.24 9.75 -29.24
C ASP A 461 12.54 8.24 -29.41
N GLN A 462 13.05 7.59 -28.36
CA GLN A 462 13.40 6.17 -28.34
C GLN A 462 12.37 5.31 -27.59
N ILE A 463 11.40 5.91 -26.90
CA ILE A 463 10.42 5.18 -26.08
C ILE A 463 9.43 4.45 -27.00
N PRO A 464 9.39 3.10 -27.00
CA PRO A 464 8.45 2.34 -27.82
C PRO A 464 7.07 2.25 -27.17
N ALA A 465 6.04 1.97 -27.97
CA ALA A 465 4.74 1.56 -27.45
C ALA A 465 4.84 0.23 -26.68
N HIS A 466 4.38 0.19 -25.43
CA HIS A 466 4.36 -1.02 -24.63
C HIS A 466 3.31 -2.00 -25.16
N ARG A 467 3.66 -3.29 -25.19
CA ARG A 467 2.86 -4.36 -25.78
C ARG A 467 1.48 -4.57 -25.12
N THR A 468 1.26 -4.06 -23.90
CA THR A 468 -0.02 -4.15 -23.17
C THR A 468 -0.85 -2.87 -23.20
N ALA A 469 -0.32 -1.73 -23.68
CA ALA A 469 -0.95 -0.42 -23.55
C ALA A 469 -2.39 -0.39 -24.09
N ASN A 470 -2.60 -0.93 -25.29
CA ASN A 470 -3.93 -0.98 -25.92
C ASN A 470 -4.93 -1.87 -25.15
N ALA A 471 -4.46 -2.95 -24.52
CA ALA A 471 -5.31 -3.88 -23.78
C ALA A 471 -5.76 -3.30 -22.44
N ILE A 472 -4.92 -2.48 -21.80
CA ILE A 472 -5.23 -1.90 -20.49
C ILE A 472 -5.98 -0.56 -20.61
N PHE A 473 -5.59 0.32 -21.53
CA PHE A 473 -6.16 1.67 -21.63
C PHE A 473 -7.00 1.92 -22.86
N GLY A 474 -7.04 0.98 -23.81
CA GLY A 474 -7.74 1.13 -25.08
C GLY A 474 -6.83 1.64 -26.21
N ARG A 475 -7.27 1.43 -27.44
CA ARG A 475 -6.51 1.72 -28.66
C ARG A 475 -6.83 3.12 -29.19
N VAL A 476 -5.78 3.90 -29.50
CA VAL A 476 -5.89 5.07 -30.39
C VAL A 476 -5.84 4.59 -31.84
N PRO A 477 -6.79 4.96 -32.71
CA PRO A 477 -6.73 4.61 -34.14
C PRO A 477 -5.45 5.12 -34.81
N ASP A 478 -4.83 4.28 -35.65
CA ASP A 478 -3.56 4.62 -36.31
C ASP A 478 -3.71 5.83 -37.27
N ASP A 479 -4.90 6.04 -37.81
CA ASP A 479 -5.25 7.14 -38.71
C ASP A 479 -5.79 8.39 -37.97
N ALA A 480 -5.86 8.37 -36.64
CA ALA A 480 -6.28 9.52 -35.86
C ALA A 480 -5.31 10.69 -36.07
N PRO A 481 -5.78 11.90 -36.42
CA PRO A 481 -4.90 13.02 -36.73
C PRO A 481 -4.14 13.46 -35.47
N ARG A 482 -2.83 13.64 -35.63
CA ARG A 482 -2.00 14.31 -34.62
C ARG A 482 -2.16 15.81 -34.77
N VAL A 483 -2.47 16.49 -33.68
CA VAL A 483 -2.83 17.91 -33.68
C VAL A 483 -1.74 18.77 -33.06
N GLU A 484 -1.79 20.06 -33.41
CA GLU A 484 -1.11 21.14 -32.72
C GLU A 484 -2.18 21.95 -31.99
N LYS A 485 -2.03 22.16 -30.68
CA LYS A 485 -2.98 22.91 -29.87
C LYS A 485 -2.25 23.77 -28.85
N THR A 486 -2.59 25.05 -28.83
CA THR A 486 -2.16 25.99 -27.79
C THR A 486 -3.24 26.07 -26.71
N ILE A 487 -2.83 26.01 -25.45
CA ILE A 487 -3.68 26.18 -24.27
C ILE A 487 -3.04 27.19 -23.33
N THR A 488 -3.85 28.01 -22.69
CA THR A 488 -3.42 28.94 -21.65
C THR A 488 -3.51 28.24 -20.30
N ILE A 489 -2.42 28.27 -19.53
CA ILE A 489 -2.30 27.71 -18.19
C ILE A 489 -2.33 28.85 -17.19
N ASP A 490 -3.22 28.76 -16.20
CA ASP A 490 -3.26 29.70 -15.08
C ASP A 490 -2.55 29.08 -13.86
N PRO A 491 -1.32 29.49 -13.53
CA PRO A 491 -0.57 28.93 -12.41
C PRO A 491 -1.14 29.34 -11.04
N ALA A 492 -2.11 30.27 -10.97
CA ALA A 492 -2.85 30.52 -9.74
C ALA A 492 -3.79 29.35 -9.40
N GLN A 493 -4.22 28.57 -10.40
CA GLN A 493 -4.83 27.26 -10.20
C GLN A 493 -3.73 26.21 -10.08
N THR A 494 -3.45 25.79 -8.85
CA THR A 494 -2.34 24.86 -8.57
C THR A 494 -2.63 23.45 -9.11
N ARG A 495 -1.59 22.60 -9.18
CA ARG A 495 -1.61 21.20 -9.64
C ARG A 495 -1.89 21.02 -11.14
N TRP A 496 -2.70 20.04 -11.53
CA TRP A 496 -2.76 19.53 -12.91
C TRP A 496 -3.83 20.23 -13.74
N HIS A 497 -3.40 20.82 -14.85
CA HIS A 497 -4.25 21.41 -15.88
C HIS A 497 -4.53 20.40 -17.00
N SER A 498 -5.80 20.06 -17.22
CA SER A 498 -6.21 19.20 -18.34
C SER A 498 -6.13 19.93 -19.68
N THR A 499 -5.52 19.26 -20.65
CA THR A 499 -5.26 19.85 -21.98
C THR A 499 -6.31 19.49 -23.04
N GLY A 500 -7.12 18.46 -22.75
CA GLY A 500 -8.03 17.82 -23.72
C GLY A 500 -7.32 17.02 -24.81
N LEU A 501 -6.04 16.69 -24.60
CA LEU A 501 -5.22 15.91 -25.51
C LEU A 501 -4.80 14.59 -24.86
N TYR A 502 -4.50 13.61 -25.71
CA TYR A 502 -4.03 12.29 -25.32
C TYR A 502 -2.83 11.88 -26.19
N ALA A 503 -1.73 11.47 -25.55
CA ALA A 503 -0.60 10.88 -26.25
C ALA A 503 -0.88 9.42 -26.56
N ALA A 504 -0.77 9.00 -27.82
CA ALA A 504 -0.82 7.57 -28.13
C ALA A 504 0.45 6.88 -27.57
N PRO A 505 0.39 5.58 -27.25
CA PRO A 505 1.56 4.84 -26.76
C PRO A 505 2.78 4.98 -27.69
N GLY A 506 3.91 5.44 -27.17
CA GLY A 506 5.17 5.63 -27.89
C GLY A 506 5.24 6.85 -28.81
N ASP A 507 4.18 7.64 -28.93
CA ASP A 507 4.22 8.85 -29.75
C ASP A 507 5.04 9.96 -29.07
N LEU A 508 5.82 10.68 -29.89
CA LEU A 508 6.55 11.86 -29.46
C LEU A 508 5.60 13.06 -29.32
N ILE A 509 5.62 13.66 -28.14
CA ILE A 509 4.91 14.90 -27.80
C ILE A 509 5.94 16.01 -27.65
N VAL A 510 5.71 17.12 -28.36
CA VAL A 510 6.53 18.32 -28.22
C VAL A 510 5.69 19.39 -27.52
N LEU A 511 6.18 19.87 -26.37
CA LEU A 511 5.64 21.06 -25.71
C LEU A 511 6.57 22.23 -25.99
N THR A 512 5.98 23.35 -26.40
CA THR A 512 6.69 24.64 -26.46
C THR A 512 6.02 25.67 -25.55
N THR A 513 6.83 26.51 -24.93
CA THR A 513 6.39 27.55 -23.99
C THR A 513 7.31 28.77 -24.05
N THR A 514 7.01 29.79 -23.26
CA THR A 514 7.84 30.99 -23.11
C THR A 514 8.93 30.79 -22.05
N ASN A 515 10.03 31.56 -22.15
CA ASN A 515 11.14 31.50 -21.21
C ASN A 515 10.77 31.78 -19.75
N ASP A 516 9.67 32.49 -19.49
CA ASP A 516 9.28 32.96 -18.15
C ASP A 516 8.87 31.82 -17.20
N VAL A 517 8.58 30.62 -17.72
CA VAL A 517 8.19 29.44 -16.94
C VAL A 517 9.21 28.30 -16.97
N VAL A 518 10.31 28.47 -17.70
CA VAL A 518 11.40 27.50 -17.75
C VAL A 518 12.06 27.40 -16.37
N ASP A 519 12.30 26.16 -15.92
CA ASP A 519 12.87 25.85 -14.60
C ASP A 519 12.01 26.35 -13.41
N ALA A 520 10.74 26.67 -13.65
CA ALA A 520 9.78 26.91 -12.58
C ALA A 520 9.49 25.62 -11.78
N GLY A 521 10.00 24.45 -12.17
CA GLY A 521 9.65 23.18 -11.53
C GLY A 521 8.26 22.67 -11.95
N PHE A 522 7.68 23.24 -13.01
CA PHE A 522 6.50 22.71 -13.67
C PHE A 522 6.85 21.47 -14.51
N GLN A 523 5.85 20.63 -14.79
CA GLN A 523 6.05 19.37 -15.51
C GLN A 523 4.98 19.15 -16.57
N LEU A 524 5.36 18.55 -17.71
CA LEU A 524 4.43 17.89 -18.62
C LEU A 524 4.23 16.45 -18.14
N ARG A 525 2.98 16.06 -17.87
CA ARG A 525 2.61 14.72 -17.45
C ARG A 525 1.84 13.98 -18.55
N ILE A 526 2.16 12.70 -18.73
CA ILE A 526 1.46 11.77 -19.60
C ILE A 526 0.87 10.64 -18.74
N GLY A 527 -0.46 10.64 -18.62
CA GLY A 527 -1.24 9.67 -17.86
C GLY A 527 -1.53 10.10 -16.41
N GLY A 528 -2.78 9.90 -15.98
CA GLY A 528 -3.26 10.17 -14.62
C GLY A 528 -3.16 8.97 -13.66
N HIS A 529 -2.65 7.84 -14.14
CA HIS A 529 -2.54 6.57 -13.42
C HIS A 529 -1.29 6.53 -12.53
N THR A 530 -1.30 7.30 -11.44
CA THR A 530 -0.12 7.53 -10.59
C THR A 530 0.27 6.35 -9.71
N ASP A 531 -0.67 5.45 -9.45
CA ASP A 531 -0.48 4.30 -8.58
C ASP A 531 0.66 3.36 -8.99
N ASP A 532 1.50 3.03 -8.00
CA ASP A 532 2.41 1.89 -8.02
C ASP A 532 1.72 0.67 -7.42
N ILE A 533 1.33 -0.27 -8.28
CA ILE A 533 0.65 -1.52 -7.85
C ILE A 533 1.63 -2.62 -7.42
N SER A 534 2.93 -2.32 -7.30
CA SER A 534 3.95 -3.28 -6.86
C SER A 534 3.59 -4.05 -5.58
N PRO A 535 2.92 -3.46 -4.57
CA PRO A 535 2.49 -4.18 -3.36
C PRO A 535 1.39 -5.22 -3.59
N ARG A 536 0.66 -5.16 -4.72
CA ARG A 536 -0.45 -6.08 -4.99
C ARG A 536 0.03 -7.50 -5.28
N GLU A 537 -0.71 -8.47 -4.77
CA GLU A 537 -0.44 -9.90 -4.96
C GLU A 537 -0.60 -10.33 -6.43
N ALA A 538 -1.54 -9.73 -7.17
CA ALA A 538 -1.73 -9.96 -8.61
C ALA A 538 -1.67 -8.64 -9.38
N TRP A 539 -0.92 -8.59 -10.48
CA TRP A 539 -0.80 -7.39 -11.32
C TRP A 539 -1.63 -7.53 -12.58
N LYS A 540 -2.61 -6.64 -12.74
CA LYS A 540 -3.50 -6.50 -13.91
C LYS A 540 -2.96 -5.51 -14.96
N ARG A 541 -1.83 -4.86 -14.67
CA ARG A 541 -1.06 -4.02 -15.59
C ARG A 541 0.40 -3.99 -15.13
N PRO A 542 1.34 -3.41 -15.90
CA PRO A 542 2.65 -3.07 -15.36
C PRO A 542 2.56 -2.12 -14.16
N PRO A 543 3.55 -2.14 -13.23
CA PRO A 543 3.39 -1.57 -11.90
C PRO A 543 3.26 -0.04 -11.88
N GLN A 544 4.01 0.65 -12.74
CA GLN A 544 3.96 2.10 -12.88
C GLN A 544 3.81 2.45 -14.37
N VAL A 545 2.80 3.26 -14.70
CA VAL A 545 2.35 3.45 -16.09
C VAL A 545 2.20 4.93 -16.48
N HIS A 546 2.75 5.85 -15.69
CA HIS A 546 2.74 7.29 -15.95
C HIS A 546 4.16 7.85 -16.08
N TRP A 547 4.27 8.92 -16.88
CA TRP A 547 5.52 9.64 -17.15
C TRP A 547 5.34 11.14 -16.88
N ALA A 548 6.38 11.79 -16.36
CA ALA A 548 6.42 13.21 -16.13
C ALA A 548 7.78 13.77 -16.52
N PHE A 549 7.78 14.92 -17.19
CA PHE A 549 8.96 15.56 -17.76
C PHE A 549 9.04 17.00 -17.26
N PRO A 550 10.15 17.45 -16.66
CA PRO A 550 10.29 18.84 -16.21
C PRO A 550 10.29 19.81 -17.40
N ILE A 551 9.61 20.95 -17.23
CA ILE A 551 9.66 22.07 -18.18
C ILE A 551 10.93 22.88 -17.87
N ASN A 552 12.07 22.41 -18.39
CA ASN A 552 13.41 22.96 -18.20
C ASN A 552 14.00 23.61 -19.47
N GLY A 553 13.16 23.83 -20.47
CA GLY A 553 13.49 24.55 -21.69
C GLY A 553 12.23 25.05 -22.40
N GLU A 554 12.41 25.97 -23.35
CA GLU A 554 11.29 26.50 -24.17
C GLU A 554 10.67 25.44 -25.08
N MET A 555 11.40 24.35 -25.32
CA MET A 555 10.95 23.17 -26.06
C MET A 555 11.35 21.93 -25.26
N ILE A 556 10.37 21.09 -24.96
CA ILE A 556 10.59 19.77 -24.36
C ILE A 556 9.98 18.68 -25.22
N GLU A 557 10.69 17.57 -25.32
CA GLU A 557 10.23 16.34 -25.94
C GLU A 557 9.81 15.36 -24.83
N ALA A 558 8.70 14.66 -25.04
CA ALA A 558 8.14 13.73 -24.09
C ALA A 558 7.47 12.57 -24.80
N ALA A 559 7.55 11.37 -24.24
CA ALA A 559 6.83 10.20 -24.73
C ALA A 559 6.50 9.26 -23.57
N SER A 560 5.47 8.45 -23.73
CA SER A 560 5.08 7.43 -22.74
C SER A 560 4.87 6.10 -23.45
N PRO A 561 5.44 5.00 -22.94
CA PRO A 561 5.23 3.70 -23.54
C PRO A 561 3.77 3.23 -23.40
N PHE A 562 3.00 3.80 -22.48
CA PHE A 562 1.58 3.48 -22.29
C PHE A 562 0.62 4.51 -22.89
N GLY A 563 1.15 5.64 -23.38
CA GLY A 563 0.33 6.79 -23.72
C GLY A 563 -0.35 7.39 -22.48
N GLY A 564 -1.35 8.23 -22.69
CA GLY A 564 -2.14 8.81 -21.61
C GLY A 564 -2.65 10.21 -21.90
N ALA A 565 -3.63 10.66 -21.13
CA ALA A 565 -4.06 12.05 -21.14
C ALA A 565 -2.90 12.98 -20.75
N LEU A 566 -2.83 14.14 -21.40
CA LEU A 566 -1.78 15.12 -21.19
C LEU A 566 -2.20 16.17 -20.16
N TYR A 567 -1.32 16.47 -19.21
CA TYR A 567 -1.50 17.50 -18.19
C TYR A 567 -0.28 18.40 -18.08
N VAL A 568 -0.51 19.68 -17.77
CA VAL A 568 0.55 20.56 -17.25
C VAL A 568 0.41 20.64 -15.74
N ASP A 569 1.43 20.17 -15.02
CA ASP A 569 1.50 20.20 -13.56
C ASP A 569 2.29 21.43 -13.12
N VAL A 570 1.61 22.39 -12.47
CA VAL A 570 2.24 23.61 -11.95
C VAL A 570 2.67 23.49 -10.48
N GLY A 571 2.56 22.30 -9.89
CA GLY A 571 2.90 22.04 -8.49
C GLY A 571 1.85 22.54 -7.50
N THR A 572 2.10 22.35 -6.20
CA THR A 572 1.13 22.62 -5.12
C THR A 572 1.20 24.04 -4.55
N GLU A 573 2.22 24.81 -4.92
CA GLU A 573 2.42 26.17 -4.41
C GLU A 573 1.76 27.18 -5.36
N ASN A 574 0.91 28.06 -4.81
CA ASN A 574 0.41 29.19 -5.57
C ASN A 574 1.57 30.15 -5.85
N ARG A 575 1.77 30.47 -7.14
CA ARG A 575 2.83 31.37 -7.59
C ARG A 575 2.22 32.60 -8.22
N ASP A 576 2.77 33.76 -7.86
CA ASP A 576 2.44 35.03 -8.48
C ASP A 576 3.08 35.11 -9.88
N LEU A 577 2.53 34.33 -10.81
CA LEU A 577 2.91 34.24 -12.22
C LEU A 577 1.67 34.54 -13.07
N ALA A 578 1.86 35.29 -14.15
CA ALA A 578 0.79 35.52 -15.11
C ALA A 578 0.43 34.22 -15.85
N PRO A 579 -0.83 34.05 -16.28
CA PRO A 579 -1.19 32.95 -17.18
C PRO A 579 -0.30 32.93 -18.41
N PHE A 580 0.08 31.73 -18.85
CA PHE A 580 1.04 31.53 -19.94
C PHE A 580 0.55 30.47 -20.92
N ASP A 581 0.95 30.58 -22.18
CA ASP A 581 0.57 29.63 -23.20
C ASP A 581 1.58 28.48 -23.30
N VAL A 582 1.05 27.27 -23.47
CA VAL A 582 1.82 26.09 -23.90
C VAL A 582 1.23 25.57 -25.20
N THR A 583 2.09 25.24 -26.16
CA THR A 583 1.68 24.61 -27.43
C THR A 583 2.14 23.17 -27.46
N LEU A 584 1.20 22.25 -27.60
CA LEU A 584 1.41 20.81 -27.64
C LEU A 584 1.23 20.29 -29.07
N VAL A 585 2.21 19.53 -29.55
CA VAL A 585 2.23 18.91 -30.90
C VAL A 585 2.40 17.39 -30.75
N GLY A 586 1.70 16.63 -31.60
CA GLY A 586 1.89 15.17 -31.73
C GLY A 586 0.82 14.32 -31.02
N ALA A 587 -0.06 14.94 -30.23
CA ALA A 587 -1.15 14.25 -29.53
C ALA A 587 -2.41 14.10 -30.39
N VAL A 588 -3.36 13.25 -29.96
CA VAL A 588 -4.72 13.20 -30.50
C VAL A 588 -5.71 13.95 -29.59
N ASN A 589 -6.85 14.37 -30.15
CA ASN A 589 -7.93 14.93 -29.34
C ASN A 589 -8.56 13.86 -28.45
N ALA A 590 -8.80 14.20 -27.18
CA ALA A 590 -9.62 13.42 -26.26
C ALA A 590 -11.04 13.99 -26.19
N PRO A 591 -12.06 13.17 -25.87
CA PRO A 591 -13.35 13.71 -25.46
C PRO A 591 -13.15 14.59 -24.22
N TYR A 592 -13.30 15.90 -24.40
CA TYR A 592 -12.99 16.89 -23.39
C TYR A 592 -14.19 17.82 -23.20
N PHE A 593 -14.74 17.82 -22.00
CA PHE A 593 -15.83 18.70 -21.63
C PHE A 593 -15.38 19.59 -20.47
N GLN A 594 -15.55 20.90 -20.62
CA GLN A 594 -15.30 21.87 -19.54
C GLN A 594 -16.59 22.62 -19.21
N LEU A 595 -17.08 22.46 -17.98
CA LEU A 595 -18.29 23.11 -17.49
C LEU A 595 -18.19 24.63 -17.63
N GLY A 596 -19.26 25.26 -18.14
CA GLY A 596 -19.31 26.70 -18.39
C GLY A 596 -18.61 27.15 -19.68
N THR A 597 -17.82 26.29 -20.32
CA THR A 597 -17.11 26.59 -21.59
C THR A 597 -17.64 25.76 -22.75
N THR A 598 -17.75 24.44 -22.59
CA THR A 598 -18.26 23.52 -23.61
C THR A 598 -19.79 23.46 -23.53
N GLN A 599 -20.48 23.61 -24.67
CA GLN A 599 -21.93 23.45 -24.74
C GLN A 599 -22.29 21.97 -24.95
N ASP A 600 -23.41 21.51 -24.37
CA ASP A 600 -23.89 20.12 -24.54
C ASP A 600 -24.18 19.80 -26.02
N ASP A 601 -24.62 20.79 -26.82
CA ASP A 601 -24.82 20.61 -28.26
C ASP A 601 -23.50 20.33 -29.00
N ASP A 602 -22.43 21.07 -28.71
CA ASP A 602 -21.11 20.85 -29.31
C ASP A 602 -20.55 19.48 -28.88
N TRP A 603 -20.79 19.12 -27.62
CA TRP A 603 -20.47 17.80 -27.09
C TRP A 603 -21.11 16.68 -27.91
N ASN A 604 -22.42 16.79 -28.16
CA ASN A 604 -23.20 15.83 -28.93
C ASN A 604 -22.86 15.83 -30.43
N ASN A 605 -22.45 16.99 -30.97
CA ASN A 605 -22.12 17.17 -32.39
C ASN A 605 -20.71 16.70 -32.78
N GLY A 606 -19.91 16.16 -31.85
CA GLY A 606 -18.69 15.46 -32.23
C GLY A 606 -17.59 15.36 -31.17
N ILE A 607 -17.55 16.23 -30.16
CA ILE A 607 -16.47 16.22 -29.16
C ILE A 607 -16.41 14.87 -28.43
N LYS A 608 -17.56 14.30 -28.08
CA LYS A 608 -17.63 12.99 -27.39
C LYS A 608 -17.08 11.82 -28.21
N ASN A 609 -16.95 12.00 -29.53
CA ASN A 609 -16.47 11.00 -30.48
C ASN A 609 -14.98 11.15 -30.82
N ALA A 610 -14.25 12.04 -30.15
CA ALA A 610 -12.80 12.17 -30.32
C ALA A 610 -12.07 10.82 -30.09
N PRO A 611 -10.94 10.57 -30.79
CA PRO A 611 -10.37 9.24 -30.96
C PRO A 611 -9.66 8.68 -29.73
N ALA A 612 -9.33 9.51 -28.72
CA ALA A 612 -8.66 9.02 -27.52
C ALA A 612 -9.52 7.96 -26.78
N PRO A 613 -8.89 7.03 -26.05
CA PRO A 613 -9.61 6.01 -25.30
C PRO A 613 -10.02 6.47 -23.88
N TYR A 614 -9.52 7.61 -23.42
CA TYR A 614 -9.91 8.26 -22.17
C TYR A 614 -10.46 9.67 -22.42
N ALA A 615 -11.45 10.04 -21.63
CA ALA A 615 -12.13 11.32 -21.64
C ALA A 615 -11.82 12.12 -20.37
N GLU A 616 -11.96 13.44 -20.45
CA GLU A 616 -11.80 14.37 -19.34
C GLU A 616 -13.08 15.22 -19.22
N LEU A 617 -13.74 15.14 -18.06
CA LEU A 617 -14.85 16.03 -17.71
C LEU A 617 -14.36 16.97 -16.60
N VAL A 618 -14.40 18.28 -16.85
CA VAL A 618 -13.70 19.30 -16.03
C VAL A 618 -14.70 20.33 -15.51
N SER A 619 -14.60 20.66 -14.23
CA SER A 619 -15.21 21.85 -13.61
C SER A 619 -14.15 22.64 -12.84
N GLU A 620 -14.55 23.74 -12.20
CA GLU A 620 -13.66 24.53 -11.33
C GLU A 620 -13.23 23.77 -10.06
N ARG A 621 -14.02 22.78 -9.60
CA ARG A 621 -13.77 22.02 -8.35
C ARG A 621 -13.39 20.56 -8.55
N LEU A 622 -13.72 19.95 -9.70
CA LEU A 622 -13.43 18.54 -9.95
C LEU A 622 -13.07 18.29 -11.41
N THR A 623 -12.06 17.46 -11.62
CA THR A 623 -11.79 16.83 -12.91
C THR A 623 -11.96 15.32 -12.82
N ILE A 624 -12.61 14.72 -13.82
CA ILE A 624 -12.85 13.28 -13.90
C ILE A 624 -12.21 12.72 -15.17
N SER A 625 -11.29 11.78 -14.98
CA SER A 625 -10.61 11.03 -16.05
C SER A 625 -11.14 9.60 -16.12
N LEU A 626 -11.81 9.23 -17.21
CA LEU A 626 -12.48 7.93 -17.36
C LEU A 626 -12.48 7.40 -18.81
N PRO A 627 -12.70 6.09 -19.04
CA PRO A 627 -12.75 5.52 -20.38
C PRO A 627 -13.79 6.19 -21.30
N SER A 628 -13.38 6.58 -22.50
CA SER A 628 -14.22 7.34 -23.43
C SER A 628 -15.48 6.62 -23.88
N HIS A 629 -15.49 5.29 -23.87
CA HIS A 629 -16.68 4.53 -24.26
C HIS A 629 -17.89 4.78 -23.35
N LEU A 630 -17.67 5.18 -22.09
CA LEU A 630 -18.73 5.51 -21.13
C LEU A 630 -19.37 6.88 -21.42
N VAL A 631 -18.60 7.82 -21.98
CA VAL A 631 -19.08 9.19 -22.24
C VAL A 631 -19.62 9.39 -23.66
N ARG A 632 -19.34 8.46 -24.59
CA ARG A 632 -19.85 8.53 -25.98
C ARG A 632 -21.38 8.53 -26.05
N THR A 633 -22.04 7.90 -25.09
CA THR A 633 -23.51 7.89 -24.97
C THR A 633 -24.04 8.95 -24.00
N LEU A 634 -23.18 9.71 -23.32
CA LEU A 634 -23.60 10.78 -22.43
C LEU A 634 -24.05 11.98 -23.26
N GLU A 635 -25.29 12.43 -23.05
CA GLU A 635 -25.87 13.55 -23.81
C GLU A 635 -25.82 14.88 -23.06
N ASN A 636 -25.90 14.85 -21.72
CA ASN A 636 -25.98 16.05 -20.88
C ASN A 636 -24.83 16.10 -19.86
N PRO A 637 -23.56 16.22 -20.29
CA PRO A 637 -22.41 16.27 -19.39
C PRO A 637 -22.44 17.49 -18.45
N SER A 638 -23.11 18.58 -18.82
CA SER A 638 -23.30 19.74 -17.95
C SER A 638 -23.97 19.37 -16.62
N GLU A 639 -25.08 18.62 -16.65
CA GLU A 639 -25.79 18.24 -15.43
C GLU A 639 -24.99 17.28 -14.54
N VAL A 640 -24.22 16.36 -15.16
CA VAL A 640 -23.31 15.46 -14.43
C VAL A 640 -22.23 16.26 -13.72
N MET A 641 -21.59 17.20 -14.41
CA MET A 641 -20.51 17.99 -13.82
C MET A 641 -21.03 19.00 -12.80
N ILE A 642 -22.24 19.54 -12.95
CA ILE A 642 -22.87 20.36 -11.90
C ILE A 642 -23.07 19.53 -10.62
N PHE A 643 -23.60 18.32 -10.74
CA PHE A 643 -23.79 17.44 -9.59
C PHE A 643 -22.48 17.18 -8.84
N TRP A 644 -21.42 16.78 -9.55
CA TRP A 644 -20.12 16.53 -8.93
C TRP A 644 -19.45 17.79 -8.39
N ASN A 645 -19.61 18.94 -9.06
CA ASN A 645 -19.13 20.22 -8.57
C ASN A 645 -19.80 20.59 -7.24
N ASP A 646 -21.09 20.30 -7.10
CA ASP A 646 -21.86 20.51 -5.88
C ASP A 646 -21.40 19.58 -4.74
N VAL A 647 -21.09 18.31 -5.03
CA VAL A 647 -20.50 17.38 -4.04
C VAL A 647 -19.25 17.98 -3.41
N VAL A 648 -18.26 18.37 -4.23
CA VAL A 648 -17.01 18.95 -3.73
C VAL A 648 -17.27 20.30 -3.04
N ARG A 649 -18.19 21.12 -3.56
CA ARG A 649 -18.57 22.39 -2.92
C ARG A 649 -19.08 22.18 -1.50
N PHE A 650 -19.99 21.22 -1.28
CA PHE A 650 -20.55 20.97 0.05
C PHE A 650 -19.50 20.43 1.01
N GLN A 651 -18.61 19.55 0.55
CA GLN A 651 -17.51 19.07 1.39
C GLN A 651 -16.54 20.20 1.75
N ASP A 652 -16.22 21.09 0.80
CA ASP A 652 -15.40 22.29 1.04
C ASP A 652 -16.07 23.29 1.99
N GLU A 653 -17.38 23.46 1.87
CA GLU A 653 -18.16 24.32 2.76
C GLU A 653 -18.06 23.81 4.19
N LEU A 654 -18.30 22.51 4.40
CA LEU A 654 -18.19 21.88 5.72
C LEU A 654 -16.79 22.02 6.32
N GLY A 655 -15.76 21.76 5.51
CA GLY A 655 -14.36 21.86 5.95
C GLY A 655 -13.88 23.30 6.17
N GLY A 656 -14.61 24.31 5.72
CA GLY A 656 -14.13 25.70 5.75
C GLY A 656 -13.02 25.96 4.73
N HIS A 657 -13.08 25.31 3.57
CA HIS A 657 -12.11 25.38 2.46
C HIS A 657 -12.61 26.12 1.23
N ALA A 658 -13.87 26.58 1.21
CA ALA A 658 -14.50 27.17 0.01
C ALA A 658 -13.68 28.30 -0.65
N GLU A 659 -12.93 29.09 0.15
CA GLU A 659 -12.04 30.17 -0.33
C GLU A 659 -10.55 29.80 -0.36
N ARG A 660 -10.18 28.58 0.07
CA ARG A 660 -8.79 28.09 0.18
C ARG A 660 -8.41 27.08 -0.89
N ARG A 661 -9.40 26.46 -1.53
CA ARG A 661 -9.17 25.48 -2.59
C ARG A 661 -8.85 26.21 -3.90
N TYR A 662 -7.56 26.37 -4.17
CA TYR A 662 -7.03 26.91 -5.43
C TYR A 662 -6.78 25.84 -6.49
N MET A 663 -7.44 24.67 -6.40
CA MET A 663 -7.30 23.59 -7.38
C MET A 663 -8.61 22.79 -7.51
N ALA A 664 -8.86 22.24 -8.69
CA ALA A 664 -9.86 21.19 -8.83
C ALA A 664 -9.33 19.88 -8.25
N GLU A 665 -10.16 19.17 -7.48
CA GLU A 665 -9.93 17.77 -7.15
C GLU A 665 -9.89 16.90 -8.39
N ARG A 666 -9.40 15.66 -8.28
CA ARG A 666 -9.32 14.77 -9.44
C ARG A 666 -9.74 13.34 -9.13
N ILE A 667 -10.67 12.82 -9.91
CA ILE A 667 -10.97 11.39 -10.00
C ILE A 667 -10.25 10.81 -11.21
N ASN A 668 -9.55 9.68 -11.03
CA ASN A 668 -8.94 8.94 -12.12
C ASN A 668 -9.32 7.45 -12.07
N ILE A 669 -9.92 6.96 -13.16
CA ILE A 669 -10.25 5.54 -13.32
C ILE A 669 -9.05 4.77 -13.86
N ASP A 670 -8.60 3.79 -13.08
CA ASP A 670 -7.53 2.87 -13.44
C ASP A 670 -8.07 1.45 -13.65
N VAL A 671 -7.32 0.60 -14.35
CA VAL A 671 -7.60 -0.84 -14.43
C VAL A 671 -7.34 -1.54 -13.09
N GLN A 672 -6.45 -0.98 -12.27
CA GLN A 672 -6.12 -1.47 -10.95
C GLN A 672 -5.52 -0.37 -10.09
N VAL A 673 -6.04 -0.23 -8.86
CA VAL A 673 -5.54 0.71 -7.86
C VAL A 673 -4.54 0.05 -6.90
N SER A 674 -3.69 0.85 -6.27
CA SER A 674 -2.58 0.39 -5.41
C SER A 674 -3.06 -0.13 -4.05
N ALA A 675 -4.11 0.46 -3.48
CA ALA A 675 -4.70 0.09 -2.19
C ALA A 675 -6.23 0.11 -2.24
N GLY A 676 -6.88 -0.59 -1.31
CA GLY A 676 -8.34 -0.58 -1.16
C GLY A 676 -9.12 -1.04 -2.40
N TYR A 677 -10.41 -0.70 -2.40
CA TYR A 677 -11.28 -0.74 -3.59
C TYR A 677 -11.29 0.62 -4.30
N LEU A 678 -11.45 1.71 -3.55
CA LEU A 678 -11.14 3.09 -3.92
C LEU A 678 -10.07 3.60 -2.94
N HIS A 679 -9.39 4.69 -3.26
CA HIS A 679 -8.64 5.44 -2.27
C HIS A 679 -8.52 6.92 -2.63
N ALA A 680 -8.49 7.76 -1.60
CA ALA A 680 -8.25 9.17 -1.67
C ALA A 680 -6.82 9.50 -2.12
N GLY A 681 -6.66 10.74 -2.57
CA GLY A 681 -5.40 11.31 -3.00
C GLY A 681 -5.59 12.27 -4.17
N TYR A 682 -4.48 12.69 -4.74
CA TYR A 682 -4.48 13.47 -5.97
C TYR A 682 -3.71 12.76 -7.07
N PRO A 683 -4.41 11.98 -7.92
CA PRO A 683 -5.86 11.82 -7.99
C PRO A 683 -6.44 10.85 -6.96
N THR A 684 -7.73 10.99 -6.67
CA THR A 684 -8.56 9.96 -6.06
C THR A 684 -8.78 8.88 -7.10
N GLN A 685 -8.50 7.63 -6.76
CA GLN A 685 -8.44 6.55 -7.74
C GLN A 685 -9.44 5.43 -7.47
N GLY A 686 -9.95 4.85 -8.56
CA GLY A 686 -10.87 3.72 -8.51
C GLY A 686 -10.76 2.82 -9.75
N PRO A 687 -11.25 1.56 -9.67
CA PRO A 687 -11.13 0.58 -10.74
C PRO A 687 -12.15 0.83 -11.86
N LEU A 688 -11.92 0.27 -13.05
CA LEU A 688 -12.84 0.34 -14.19
C LEU A 688 -14.30 0.01 -13.85
N VAL A 689 -14.54 -0.92 -12.92
CA VAL A 689 -15.89 -1.34 -12.52
C VAL A 689 -16.70 -0.25 -11.83
N SER A 690 -16.06 0.72 -11.17
CA SER A 690 -16.73 1.86 -10.52
C SER A 690 -16.92 3.06 -11.46
N ALA A 691 -16.49 2.99 -12.72
CA ALA A 691 -16.54 4.11 -13.64
C ALA A 691 -17.95 4.41 -14.16
N LYS A 692 -18.82 3.39 -14.26
CA LYS A 692 -20.16 3.54 -14.85
C LYS A 692 -21.07 4.43 -13.99
N GLU A 693 -21.02 4.27 -12.67
CA GLU A 693 -21.83 5.05 -11.74
C GLU A 693 -21.50 6.55 -11.76
N ILE A 694 -20.26 6.94 -12.13
CA ILE A 694 -19.81 8.34 -12.16
C ILE A 694 -20.59 9.19 -13.18
N VAL A 695 -21.04 8.59 -14.27
CA VAL A 695 -21.76 9.27 -15.36
C VAL A 695 -23.26 8.96 -15.40
N ASP A 696 -23.75 8.09 -14.52
CA ASP A 696 -25.17 7.78 -14.40
C ASP A 696 -25.84 8.75 -13.43
N LEU A 697 -26.20 9.93 -13.94
CA LEU A 697 -26.85 10.99 -13.14
C LEU A 697 -28.14 10.52 -12.46
N SER A 698 -28.87 9.61 -13.10
CA SER A 698 -30.12 9.10 -12.53
C SER A 698 -29.86 8.22 -11.31
N HIS A 699 -28.80 7.40 -11.35
CA HIS A 699 -28.32 6.66 -10.20
C HIS A 699 -27.78 7.61 -9.11
N LEU A 700 -26.91 8.55 -9.48
CA LEU A 700 -26.31 9.51 -8.54
C LEU A 700 -27.36 10.34 -7.77
N ARG A 701 -28.42 10.82 -8.44
CA ARG A 701 -29.50 11.56 -7.77
C ARG A 701 -30.37 10.70 -6.86
N ARG A 702 -30.48 9.39 -7.13
CA ARG A 702 -31.32 8.48 -6.34
C ARG A 702 -30.59 7.91 -5.13
N THR A 703 -29.32 7.56 -5.26
CA THR A 703 -28.59 6.79 -4.24
C THR A 703 -27.20 7.37 -3.91
N GLY A 704 -26.76 8.39 -4.65
CA GLY A 704 -25.38 8.90 -4.59
C GLY A 704 -24.35 7.85 -5.02
N SER A 705 -23.08 8.13 -4.73
CA SER A 705 -22.00 7.13 -4.72
C SER A 705 -21.18 7.29 -3.45
N TRP A 706 -21.50 6.48 -2.45
CA TRP A 706 -20.91 6.59 -1.11
C TRP A 706 -19.38 6.53 -1.17
N GLY A 707 -18.84 5.56 -1.91
CA GLY A 707 -17.40 5.36 -2.03
C GLY A 707 -16.69 6.59 -2.61
N TRP A 708 -17.15 7.12 -3.74
CA TRP A 708 -16.52 8.32 -4.33
C TRP A 708 -16.66 9.56 -3.45
N PHE A 709 -17.80 9.72 -2.78
CA PHE A 709 -18.01 10.86 -1.87
C PHE A 709 -17.12 10.74 -0.64
N HIS A 710 -16.96 9.53 -0.11
CA HIS A 710 -16.06 9.23 1.00
C HIS A 710 -14.60 9.56 0.66
N GLU A 711 -14.10 9.09 -0.48
CA GLU A 711 -12.72 9.37 -0.87
C GLU A 711 -12.45 10.86 -1.16
N LEU A 712 -13.39 11.55 -1.83
CA LEU A 712 -13.32 13.02 -1.99
C LEU A 712 -13.43 13.73 -0.64
N GLY A 713 -14.20 13.15 0.29
CA GLY A 713 -14.33 13.62 1.67
C GLY A 713 -13.00 13.61 2.41
N HIS A 714 -12.11 12.64 2.15
CA HIS A 714 -10.77 12.65 2.75
C HIS A 714 -9.94 13.86 2.31
N GLU A 715 -10.14 14.37 1.10
CA GLU A 715 -9.48 15.60 0.64
C GLU A 715 -10.07 16.85 1.31
N ALA A 716 -11.34 16.84 1.70
CA ALA A 716 -11.97 17.90 2.49
C ALA A 716 -11.71 17.78 4.00
N GLN A 717 -11.40 16.57 4.47
CA GLN A 717 -11.00 16.27 5.85
C GLN A 717 -9.58 16.77 6.17
N ARG A 718 -8.81 17.17 5.16
CA ARG A 718 -7.44 17.63 5.29
C ARG A 718 -7.36 19.11 5.00
N ARG A 719 -6.40 19.80 5.63
CA ARG A 719 -6.08 21.19 5.28
C ARG A 719 -5.28 21.23 3.95
N PRO A 720 -5.82 21.78 2.84
CA PRO A 720 -5.24 21.62 1.49
C PRO A 720 -3.84 22.24 1.31
N ASP A 721 -3.50 23.25 2.11
CA ASP A 721 -2.21 23.97 2.09
C ASP A 721 -1.17 23.42 3.08
N LYS A 722 -1.51 22.40 3.86
CA LYS A 722 -0.57 21.70 4.75
C LYS A 722 -0.18 20.36 4.12
N SER A 723 1.12 20.07 4.14
CA SER A 723 1.71 18.90 3.48
C SER A 723 1.03 17.59 3.90
N TRP A 724 0.96 16.64 2.97
CA TRP A 724 0.50 15.27 3.17
C TRP A 724 0.95 14.66 4.51
N GLY A 725 0.00 14.46 5.42
CA GLY A 725 0.13 13.73 6.68
C GLY A 725 -1.23 13.20 7.08
N TRP A 726 -1.29 11.98 7.62
CA TRP A 726 -2.55 11.35 8.07
C TRP A 726 -3.01 11.88 9.45
N ASP A 727 -2.19 12.70 10.11
CA ASP A 727 -2.47 13.31 11.40
C ASP A 727 -3.29 14.60 11.20
N ASN A 728 -4.59 14.45 10.98
CA ASN A 728 -5.52 15.58 11.03
C ASN A 728 -5.79 15.93 12.51
N ALA A 729 -5.73 17.20 12.84
CA ALA A 729 -5.81 17.72 14.22
C ALA A 729 -7.12 17.43 14.99
N TYR A 730 -8.08 16.77 14.36
CA TYR A 730 -9.37 16.37 14.93
C TYR A 730 -9.70 14.89 14.68
N THR A 731 -8.75 14.09 14.18
CA THR A 731 -8.92 12.66 13.96
C THR A 731 -8.09 11.86 14.96
N PHE A 732 -8.69 11.52 16.09
CA PHE A 732 -8.07 10.76 17.17
C PHE A 732 -8.62 9.34 17.29
N ASP A 733 -7.89 8.41 17.90
CA ASP A 733 -8.36 7.05 18.24
C ASP A 733 -8.92 6.25 17.05
N GLY A 734 -8.21 6.32 15.92
CA GLY A 734 -8.60 5.61 14.69
C GLY A 734 -9.94 6.10 14.14
N SER A 735 -10.24 7.40 14.26
CA SER A 735 -11.47 8.02 13.76
C SER A 735 -11.37 8.61 12.35
N VAL A 736 -10.24 8.45 11.67
CA VAL A 736 -10.04 8.95 10.30
C VAL A 736 -11.17 8.50 9.37
N GLU A 737 -11.48 7.21 9.36
CA GLU A 737 -12.56 6.62 8.56
C GLU A 737 -13.98 6.98 9.05
N ALA A 738 -14.12 7.43 10.30
CA ALA A 738 -15.42 7.84 10.85
C ALA A 738 -15.70 9.32 10.56
N THR A 739 -14.72 10.19 10.77
CA THR A 739 -14.89 11.64 10.61
C THR A 739 -14.96 12.07 9.15
N VAL A 740 -14.34 11.34 8.22
CA VAL A 740 -14.53 11.57 6.78
C VAL A 740 -15.99 11.41 6.36
N ASN A 741 -16.70 10.47 6.98
CA ASN A 741 -18.11 10.23 6.67
C ASN A 741 -19.01 11.39 7.12
N ILE A 742 -18.56 12.30 7.98
CA ILE A 742 -19.29 13.53 8.29
C ILE A 742 -19.42 14.38 7.01
N PHE A 743 -18.37 14.45 6.20
CA PHE A 743 -18.37 15.16 4.90
C PHE A 743 -19.25 14.47 3.87
N THR A 744 -19.20 13.14 3.80
CA THR A 744 -20.08 12.32 2.93
C THR A 744 -21.55 12.56 3.26
N VAL A 745 -21.92 12.43 4.53
CA VAL A 745 -23.30 12.59 4.99
C VAL A 745 -23.80 14.01 4.80
N TYR A 746 -22.94 15.02 5.02
CA TYR A 746 -23.29 16.40 4.73
C TYR A 746 -23.62 16.62 3.25
N ALA A 747 -22.78 16.12 2.33
CA ALA A 747 -23.04 16.23 0.90
C ALA A 747 -24.34 15.52 0.50
N TYR A 748 -24.62 14.33 1.06
CA TYR A 748 -25.90 13.62 0.84
C TYR A 748 -27.10 14.45 1.29
N ASP A 749 -27.05 15.02 2.49
CA ASP A 749 -28.12 15.84 3.06
C ASP A 749 -28.37 17.11 2.23
N GLN A 750 -27.30 17.81 1.82
CA GLN A 750 -27.41 19.01 0.97
C GLN A 750 -27.92 18.70 -0.45
N LEU A 751 -27.67 17.49 -0.97
CA LEU A 751 -28.17 17.04 -2.26
C LEU A 751 -29.59 16.44 -2.20
N GLY A 752 -30.16 16.27 -0.99
CA GLY A 752 -31.48 15.68 -0.81
C GLY A 752 -31.54 14.20 -1.23
N ILE A 753 -30.45 13.45 -1.06
CA ILE A 753 -30.38 12.04 -1.44
C ILE A 753 -31.03 11.21 -0.33
N GLU A 754 -32.16 10.57 -0.63
CA GLU A 754 -32.86 9.64 0.27
C GLU A 754 -32.27 8.23 0.15
N GLU A 755 -31.96 7.59 1.28
CA GLU A 755 -31.36 6.25 1.29
C GLU A 755 -32.37 5.11 1.12
N GLN A 756 -31.89 4.00 0.53
CA GLN A 756 -32.67 2.76 0.36
C GLN A 756 -32.05 1.54 1.08
N GLY A 757 -31.26 1.79 2.15
CA GLY A 757 -30.62 0.75 2.98
C GLY A 757 -29.25 0.28 2.44
N GLY A 758 -28.51 -0.50 3.26
CA GLY A 758 -27.18 -1.02 2.94
C GLY A 758 -26.04 -0.39 3.76
N TRP A 759 -24.82 -0.39 3.21
CA TRP A 759 -23.60 0.20 3.81
C TRP A 759 -23.53 1.73 3.70
N SER A 760 -24.49 2.38 3.03
CA SER A 760 -24.62 3.84 3.00
C SER A 760 -25.18 4.32 4.34
N TRP A 761 -24.50 5.29 4.97
CA TRP A 761 -24.86 5.77 6.30
C TRP A 761 -25.67 7.06 6.24
N THR A 762 -26.71 7.08 7.03
CA THR A 762 -27.89 7.91 6.79
C THR A 762 -27.79 9.36 7.26
N ALA A 763 -28.52 10.23 6.56
CA ALA A 763 -28.91 11.54 7.09
C ALA A 763 -29.98 11.44 8.20
N ALA A 764 -30.69 10.31 8.31
CA ALA A 764 -31.83 10.18 9.21
C ALA A 764 -31.43 10.03 10.70
N ALA A 765 -31.92 10.93 11.54
CA ALA A 765 -31.61 10.95 12.96
C ALA A 765 -31.98 9.65 13.70
N ASN A 766 -33.09 9.01 13.32
CA ASN A 766 -33.54 7.76 13.96
C ASN A 766 -32.56 6.60 13.75
N THR A 767 -32.04 6.46 12.53
CA THR A 767 -31.09 5.39 12.21
C THR A 767 -29.72 5.68 12.82
N VAL A 768 -29.27 6.94 12.84
CA VAL A 768 -28.08 7.35 13.62
C VAL A 768 -28.22 6.93 15.08
N MET A 769 -29.40 7.14 15.66
CA MET A 769 -29.66 6.77 17.05
C MET A 769 -29.63 5.24 17.26
N GLN A 770 -30.24 4.46 16.37
CA GLN A 770 -30.20 2.99 16.43
C GLN A 770 -28.76 2.46 16.38
N GLN A 771 -27.93 3.03 15.50
CA GLN A 771 -26.52 2.66 15.38
C GLN A 771 -25.72 3.04 16.63
N ALA A 772 -25.99 4.21 17.23
CA ALA A 772 -25.36 4.59 18.48
C ALA A 772 -25.69 3.62 19.61
N ILE A 773 -26.97 3.22 19.74
CA ILE A 773 -27.39 2.22 20.74
C ILE A 773 -26.69 0.89 20.52
N ALA A 774 -26.70 0.38 19.29
CA ALA A 774 -26.06 -0.89 18.94
C ALA A 774 -24.56 -0.86 19.26
N GLY A 775 -23.86 0.20 18.84
CA GLY A 775 -22.44 0.36 19.13
C GLY A 775 -22.14 0.41 20.64
N LEU A 776 -22.96 1.10 21.44
CA LEU A 776 -22.75 1.18 22.88
C LEU A 776 -23.06 -0.14 23.62
N VAL A 777 -23.85 -1.03 23.03
CA VAL A 777 -24.00 -2.42 23.49
C VAL A 777 -22.73 -3.23 23.18
N ASP A 778 -22.14 -3.00 22.01
CA ASP A 778 -20.96 -3.73 21.53
C ASP A 778 -19.66 -3.30 22.25
N GLY A 779 -19.55 -2.05 22.70
CA GLY A 779 -18.36 -1.57 23.40
C GLY A 779 -18.28 -0.05 23.58
N ASN A 780 -17.06 0.46 23.76
CA ASN A 780 -16.79 1.89 23.88
C ASN A 780 -16.08 2.41 22.62
N TYR A 781 -16.00 3.72 22.44
CA TYR A 781 -15.54 4.33 21.19
C TYR A 781 -14.25 3.73 20.62
N THR A 782 -13.24 3.46 21.45
CA THR A 782 -11.94 2.97 20.97
C THR A 782 -11.99 1.55 20.40
N SER A 783 -12.93 0.70 20.84
CA SER A 783 -13.10 -0.67 20.35
C SER A 783 -14.09 -0.81 19.20
N LEU A 784 -14.82 0.25 18.85
CA LEU A 784 -15.93 0.16 17.91
C LEU A 784 -15.51 0.23 16.44
N SER A 785 -16.35 -0.37 15.58
CA SER A 785 -16.24 -0.23 14.13
C SER A 785 -16.55 1.22 13.69
N VAL A 786 -16.13 1.57 12.47
CA VAL A 786 -16.26 2.92 11.89
C VAL A 786 -17.70 3.44 11.95
N ASN A 787 -18.68 2.57 11.73
CA ASN A 787 -20.09 2.95 11.62
C ASN A 787 -20.65 3.45 12.95
N TYR A 788 -20.31 2.77 14.04
CA TYR A 788 -20.72 3.19 15.37
C TYR A 788 -19.97 4.45 15.83
N LYS A 789 -18.69 4.59 15.47
CA LYS A 789 -17.94 5.83 15.72
C LYS A 789 -18.56 7.04 15.03
N LEU A 790 -19.01 6.89 13.78
CA LEU A 790 -19.72 7.95 13.05
C LEU A 790 -21.00 8.39 13.77
N ALA A 791 -21.76 7.45 14.33
CA ALA A 791 -23.01 7.74 15.03
C ALA A 791 -22.81 8.73 16.20
N MET A 792 -21.70 8.63 16.94
CA MET A 792 -21.34 9.60 17.98
C MET A 792 -21.32 11.04 17.45
N PHE A 793 -20.69 11.27 16.29
CA PHE A 793 -20.60 12.60 15.70
C PHE A 793 -21.98 13.06 15.20
N LEU A 794 -22.72 12.18 14.51
CA LEU A 794 -24.02 12.56 13.94
C LEU A 794 -25.10 12.81 15.01
N GLN A 795 -24.97 12.28 16.22
CA GLN A 795 -25.81 12.69 17.36
C GLN A 795 -25.69 14.18 17.68
N LEU A 796 -24.50 14.79 17.49
CA LEU A 796 -24.31 16.23 17.67
C LEU A 796 -24.98 17.02 16.54
N ARG A 797 -24.93 16.52 15.30
CA ARG A 797 -25.67 17.09 14.15
C ARG A 797 -27.16 17.09 14.42
N ASP A 798 -27.71 15.96 14.85
CA ASP A 798 -29.16 15.80 15.02
C ASP A 798 -29.73 16.73 16.08
N HIS A 799 -28.93 17.06 17.09
CA HIS A 799 -29.35 17.93 18.17
C HIS A 799 -29.07 19.41 17.90
N PHE A 800 -27.85 19.74 17.46
CA PHE A 800 -27.40 21.13 17.36
C PHE A 800 -27.42 21.67 15.91
N GLY A 801 -27.72 20.82 14.92
CA GLY A 801 -27.68 21.14 13.49
C GLY A 801 -26.27 21.11 12.90
N TRP A 802 -26.16 21.25 11.58
CA TRP A 802 -24.87 21.25 10.88
C TRP A 802 -23.96 22.46 11.18
N ASP A 803 -24.52 23.56 11.69
CA ASP A 803 -23.77 24.78 12.04
C ASP A 803 -22.59 24.51 12.98
N VAL A 804 -22.72 23.53 13.88
CA VAL A 804 -21.65 23.17 14.81
C VAL A 804 -20.43 22.59 14.09
N PHE A 805 -20.66 21.78 13.05
CA PHE A 805 -19.58 21.21 12.25
C PHE A 805 -18.93 22.25 11.34
N LEU A 806 -19.74 23.13 10.74
CA LEU A 806 -19.24 24.27 9.97
C LEU A 806 -18.33 25.16 10.81
N ARG A 807 -18.73 25.48 12.05
CA ARG A 807 -17.95 26.33 12.97
C ARG A 807 -16.70 25.65 13.48
N ILE A 808 -16.78 24.38 13.88
CA ILE A 808 -15.62 23.66 14.45
C ILE A 808 -14.55 23.41 13.39
N PHE A 809 -14.91 22.94 12.18
CA PHE A 809 -13.93 22.69 11.13
C PHE A 809 -13.36 24.00 10.57
N SER A 810 -14.18 25.04 10.43
CA SER A 810 -13.67 26.38 10.10
C SER A 810 -12.64 26.86 11.12
N ARG A 811 -12.82 26.57 12.42
CA ARG A 811 -11.86 26.90 13.48
C ARG A 811 -10.55 26.12 13.30
N TYR A 812 -10.59 24.81 13.08
CA TYR A 812 -9.39 24.02 12.79
C TYR A 812 -8.62 24.51 11.56
N ASN A 813 -9.31 25.15 10.61
CA ASN A 813 -8.70 25.63 9.39
C ASN A 813 -8.30 27.12 9.42
N GLN A 814 -8.49 27.85 10.52
CA GLN A 814 -8.05 29.25 10.63
C GLN A 814 -6.52 29.41 10.61
N ASP A 815 -6.06 30.53 10.06
CA ASP A 815 -4.63 30.87 10.03
C ASP A 815 -4.13 31.34 11.41
N GLY A 816 -2.90 30.97 11.74
CA GLY A 816 -2.25 31.39 12.99
C GLY A 816 -2.70 30.64 14.25
N ILE A 817 -3.41 29.51 14.09
CA ILE A 817 -3.76 28.61 15.19
C ILE A 817 -2.73 27.47 15.28
N ASP A 818 -2.23 27.22 16.49
CA ASP A 818 -1.43 26.03 16.81
C ASP A 818 -2.36 24.82 16.90
N LEU A 819 -2.19 23.87 15.98
CA LEU A 819 -2.99 22.65 15.94
C LEU A 819 -2.50 21.64 16.99
N PRO A 820 -3.40 20.93 17.69
CA PRO A 820 -3.02 19.83 18.56
C PRO A 820 -2.29 18.75 17.74
N GLN A 821 -1.33 18.07 18.38
CA GLN A 821 -0.59 16.96 17.79
C GLN A 821 -0.60 15.76 18.71
N GLY A 822 -1.05 14.63 18.17
CA GLY A 822 -1.13 13.35 18.85
C GLY A 822 -2.49 13.13 19.53
N ASP A 823 -2.90 11.86 19.56
CA ASP A 823 -4.24 11.40 19.96
C ASP A 823 -4.80 12.10 21.21
N ALA A 824 -4.01 12.20 22.28
CA ALA A 824 -4.47 12.80 23.54
C ALA A 824 -4.72 14.31 23.44
N ALA A 825 -3.85 15.04 22.76
CA ALA A 825 -4.00 16.48 22.58
C ALA A 825 -5.16 16.81 21.64
N GLU A 826 -5.32 16.01 20.58
CA GLU A 826 -6.39 16.15 19.59
C GLU A 826 -7.77 15.87 20.23
N ARG A 827 -7.89 14.78 21.02
CA ARG A 827 -9.08 14.50 21.84
C ARG A 827 -9.42 15.64 22.79
N ASP A 828 -8.46 16.06 23.61
CA ASP A 828 -8.67 17.11 24.59
C ASP A 828 -9.14 18.40 23.92
N GLN A 829 -8.51 18.74 22.79
CA GLN A 829 -8.86 19.95 22.06
C GLN A 829 -10.25 19.85 21.42
N TRP A 830 -10.61 18.67 20.91
CA TRP A 830 -11.96 18.39 20.41
C TRP A 830 -13.02 18.59 21.50
N LEU A 831 -12.84 18.02 22.70
CA LEU A 831 -13.77 18.23 23.83
C LEU A 831 -13.95 19.73 24.12
N VAL A 832 -12.85 20.47 24.26
CA VAL A 832 -12.88 21.89 24.62
C VAL A 832 -13.58 22.71 23.55
N TRP A 833 -13.11 22.65 22.30
CA TRP A 833 -13.64 23.50 21.25
C TRP A 833 -15.04 23.10 20.83
N MET A 834 -15.37 21.81 20.79
CA MET A 834 -16.72 21.39 20.48
C MET A 834 -17.69 21.83 21.56
N SER A 835 -17.33 21.71 22.85
CA SER A 835 -18.14 22.21 23.97
C SER A 835 -18.36 23.72 23.91
N GLU A 836 -17.34 24.50 23.55
CA GLU A 836 -17.46 25.94 23.32
C GLU A 836 -18.38 26.27 22.14
N VAL A 837 -18.29 25.51 21.03
CA VAL A 837 -19.11 25.72 19.83
C VAL A 837 -20.58 25.44 20.11
N VAL A 838 -20.88 24.35 20.82
CA VAL A 838 -22.26 23.98 21.20
C VAL A 838 -22.76 24.73 22.44
N GLU A 839 -21.91 25.52 23.09
CA GLU A 839 -22.18 26.25 24.34
C GLU A 839 -22.63 25.35 25.52
N HIS A 840 -22.19 24.10 25.51
CA HIS A 840 -22.53 23.09 26.51
C HIS A 840 -21.31 22.22 26.84
N ASN A 841 -21.22 21.79 28.09
CA ASN A 841 -20.20 20.85 28.52
C ASN A 841 -20.53 19.43 28.01
N LEU A 842 -19.75 18.95 27.05
CA LEU A 842 -19.89 17.63 26.42
C LEU A 842 -19.12 16.50 27.14
N THR A 843 -18.53 16.76 28.32
CA THR A 843 -17.73 15.76 29.04
C THR A 843 -18.55 14.49 29.31
N ASN A 844 -19.78 14.63 29.82
CA ASN A 844 -20.63 13.47 30.09
C ASN A 844 -20.99 12.69 28.82
N PHE A 845 -21.13 13.38 27.68
CA PHE A 845 -21.38 12.73 26.41
C PHE A 845 -20.17 11.93 25.95
N PHE A 846 -19.00 12.54 25.79
CA PHE A 846 -17.86 11.81 25.24
C PHE A 846 -17.28 10.77 26.22
N GLU A 847 -17.14 11.12 27.50
CA GLU A 847 -16.53 10.24 28.50
C GLU A 847 -17.55 9.32 29.16
N GLY A 848 -18.69 9.86 29.58
CA GLY A 848 -19.70 9.10 30.33
C GLY A 848 -20.48 8.12 29.45
N VAL A 849 -20.72 8.47 28.18
CA VAL A 849 -21.46 7.62 27.24
C VAL A 849 -20.51 6.81 26.37
N TRP A 850 -19.64 7.51 25.63
CA TRP A 850 -18.81 6.89 24.60
C TRP A 850 -17.48 6.35 25.13
N GLY A 851 -17.19 6.52 26.43
CA GLY A 851 -16.03 5.94 27.10
C GLY A 851 -14.68 6.59 26.74
N LEU A 852 -14.68 7.74 26.06
CA LEU A 852 -13.47 8.47 25.72
C LEU A 852 -12.80 9.07 26.97
N GLN A 853 -11.47 9.10 26.99
CA GLN A 853 -10.71 9.62 28.11
C GLN A 853 -10.11 10.99 27.78
N PHE A 854 -10.34 11.95 28.68
CA PHE A 854 -9.85 13.33 28.57
C PHE A 854 -9.01 13.71 29.78
N SER A 855 -8.07 14.65 29.60
CA SER A 855 -7.27 15.16 30.71
C SER A 855 -8.11 16.01 31.67
N GLN A 856 -7.68 16.09 32.93
CA GLN A 856 -8.30 16.99 33.89
C GLN A 856 -8.20 18.46 33.45
N HIS A 857 -7.16 18.80 32.68
CA HIS A 857 -6.98 20.15 32.15
C HIS A 857 -8.13 20.52 31.19
N ALA A 858 -8.44 19.65 30.21
CA ALA A 858 -9.54 19.87 29.27
C ALA A 858 -10.90 19.96 29.99
N LYS A 859 -11.18 19.03 30.93
CA LYS A 859 -12.42 19.03 31.73
C LYS A 859 -12.61 20.32 32.52
N ASN A 860 -11.53 20.88 33.07
CA ASN A 860 -11.60 22.14 33.83
C ASN A 860 -11.93 23.34 32.94
N GLN A 861 -11.55 23.34 31.66
CA GLN A 861 -11.86 24.44 30.73
C GLN A 861 -13.36 24.50 30.40
N VAL A 862 -14.04 23.36 30.33
CA VAL A 862 -15.46 23.28 29.98
C VAL A 862 -16.41 23.25 31.18
N ALA A 863 -15.88 23.14 32.41
CA ALA A 863 -16.67 22.99 33.64
C ALA A 863 -17.63 24.17 33.92
N GLY A 864 -17.39 25.34 33.34
CA GLY A 864 -18.27 26.51 33.46
C GLY A 864 -19.51 26.49 32.56
N LEU A 865 -19.59 25.56 31.60
CA LEU A 865 -20.70 25.46 30.65
C LEU A 865 -21.83 24.57 31.19
N PRO A 866 -23.09 24.81 30.79
CA PRO A 866 -24.22 23.93 31.12
C PRO A 866 -23.98 22.50 30.63
N THR A 867 -24.27 21.49 31.46
CA THR A 867 -24.12 20.08 31.08
C THR A 867 -25.13 19.68 30.01
N TRP A 868 -24.71 18.83 29.07
CA TRP A 868 -25.59 18.27 28.04
C TRP A 868 -25.43 16.76 27.92
N LEU A 869 -26.56 16.08 27.70
CA LEU A 869 -26.66 14.70 27.27
C LEU A 869 -27.82 14.57 26.28
N PRO A 870 -27.63 13.86 25.15
CA PRO A 870 -28.73 13.66 24.22
C PRO A 870 -29.78 12.75 24.86
N ALA A 871 -31.05 13.15 24.74
CA ALA A 871 -32.16 12.22 24.92
C ALA A 871 -32.19 11.31 23.70
N VAL A 872 -32.33 10.01 23.93
CA VAL A 872 -32.46 9.04 22.84
C VAL A 872 -33.92 8.97 22.47
N GLY A 873 -34.20 9.04 21.17
CA GLY A 873 -35.55 8.94 20.64
C GLY A 873 -36.16 7.58 20.97
N GLY A 874 -37.46 7.58 21.28
CA GLY A 874 -38.23 6.35 21.39
C GLY A 874 -38.66 5.84 20.01
N LEU A 875 -39.26 4.64 19.97
CA LEU A 875 -39.97 4.08 18.81
C LEU A 875 -40.64 5.15 17.96
N SER A 876 -40.27 5.22 16.68
CA SER A 876 -40.87 6.12 15.70
C SER A 876 -40.90 5.44 14.34
N GLY A 877 -41.80 5.87 13.47
CA GLY A 877 -41.95 5.31 12.14
C GLY A 877 -43.40 5.04 11.76
N ARG A 878 -43.58 4.36 10.62
CA ARG A 878 -44.88 4.06 10.05
C ARG A 878 -45.28 2.61 10.28
N PHE A 879 -46.46 2.43 10.86
CA PHE A 879 -47.06 1.14 11.18
C PHE A 879 -48.34 0.98 10.39
N MET A 880 -48.78 -0.26 10.21
CA MET A 880 -50.04 -0.55 9.51
C MET A 880 -50.93 -1.45 10.36
N THR A 881 -52.24 -1.18 10.35
CA THR A 881 -53.26 -2.03 11.00
C THR A 881 -54.53 -2.10 10.16
N GLN A 882 -55.44 -2.97 10.57
CA GLN A 882 -56.77 -3.10 9.98
C GLN A 882 -57.77 -2.17 10.68
N PRO A 883 -58.89 -1.81 10.03
CA PRO A 883 -60.01 -1.19 10.72
C PRO A 883 -60.39 -1.97 11.97
N ASN A 884 -60.67 -1.26 13.05
CA ASN A 884 -61.09 -1.83 14.34
C ASN A 884 -60.04 -2.71 15.06
N ARG A 885 -58.80 -2.82 14.55
CA ARG A 885 -57.75 -3.65 15.17
C ARG A 885 -56.70 -2.78 15.84
N ALA A 886 -56.51 -3.00 17.14
CA ALA A 886 -55.53 -2.27 17.92
C ALA A 886 -54.07 -2.68 17.57
N LEU A 887 -53.15 -1.74 17.74
CA LEU A 887 -51.70 -1.93 17.69
C LEU A 887 -51.10 -1.71 19.07
N SER A 888 -50.20 -2.57 19.52
CA SER A 888 -49.47 -2.39 20.78
C SER A 888 -48.05 -1.94 20.51
N PHE A 889 -47.59 -0.96 21.27
CA PHE A 889 -46.27 -0.35 21.18
C PHE A 889 -45.58 -0.40 22.54
N ASP A 890 -44.34 -0.88 22.56
CA ASP A 890 -43.49 -0.68 23.71
C ASP A 890 -42.76 0.67 23.59
N LEU A 891 -43.47 1.78 23.88
CA LEU A 891 -42.85 3.12 23.84
C LEU A 891 -41.85 3.33 24.98
N ALA A 892 -41.91 2.49 26.02
CA ALA A 892 -41.01 2.49 27.17
C ALA A 892 -39.84 1.49 27.02
N GLY A 893 -39.89 0.64 26.00
CA GLY A 893 -39.00 -0.48 25.73
C GLY A 893 -37.58 -0.04 25.52
N ARG A 894 -36.85 0.06 26.64
CA ARG A 894 -35.48 0.58 26.71
C ARG A 894 -35.37 2.02 26.21
N GLY A 895 -36.13 2.93 26.83
CA GLY A 895 -35.82 4.36 26.78
C GLY A 895 -34.40 4.61 27.29
N LEU A 896 -33.41 4.57 26.40
CA LEU A 896 -32.02 4.75 26.74
C LEU A 896 -31.72 6.25 26.76
N SER A 897 -32.01 7.02 27.80
CA SER A 897 -31.00 8.08 28.02
C SER A 897 -29.68 7.33 28.20
N HIS A 898 -28.57 7.89 27.72
CA HIS A 898 -27.30 7.15 27.77
C HIS A 898 -26.88 6.73 29.19
N ASP A 899 -27.53 7.28 30.23
CA ASP A 899 -27.40 6.90 31.64
C ASP A 899 -28.56 6.04 32.20
N GLY A 900 -29.51 5.60 31.36
CA GLY A 900 -30.62 4.70 31.72
C GLY A 900 -31.75 5.33 32.54
N THR A 901 -31.88 6.65 32.55
CA THR A 901 -32.81 7.44 33.38
C THR A 901 -33.95 8.12 32.61
N ALA A 902 -34.16 7.78 31.33
CA ALA A 902 -35.12 8.50 30.49
C ALA A 902 -36.58 8.38 30.96
N GLU A 903 -37.33 9.48 30.81
CA GLU A 903 -38.75 9.57 31.17
C GLU A 903 -39.61 9.84 29.93
N LEU A 904 -40.69 9.07 29.73
CA LEU A 904 -41.69 9.34 28.69
C LEU A 904 -42.58 10.51 29.10
N VAL A 905 -42.65 11.54 28.26
CA VAL A 905 -43.37 12.80 28.47
C VAL A 905 -44.17 13.17 27.23
N ASP A 906 -45.01 14.21 27.28
CA ASP A 906 -45.61 14.87 26.11
C ASP A 906 -46.36 13.95 25.10
N LEU A 907 -46.96 12.84 25.54
CA LEU A 907 -47.79 11.96 24.69
C LEU A 907 -49.06 12.69 24.20
N THR A 908 -49.28 12.70 22.89
CA THR A 908 -50.48 13.25 22.25
C THR A 908 -51.48 12.14 21.90
N ASN A 909 -52.77 12.47 21.84
CA ASN A 909 -53.77 11.55 21.29
C ASN A 909 -53.81 11.60 19.75
N PRO A 910 -54.08 10.47 19.08
CA PRO A 910 -54.39 10.44 17.66
C PRO A 910 -55.71 11.16 17.30
N GLU A 911 -55.87 11.56 16.04
CA GLU A 911 -57.11 12.22 15.57
C GLU A 911 -58.20 11.19 15.25
N HIS A 912 -57.81 9.99 14.81
CA HIS A 912 -58.71 8.95 14.32
C HIS A 912 -58.62 7.64 15.12
N GLY A 913 -58.19 7.72 16.38
CA GLY A 913 -58.14 6.60 17.32
C GLY A 913 -57.86 7.05 18.76
N THR A 914 -57.63 6.08 19.65
CA THR A 914 -57.18 6.31 21.04
C THR A 914 -55.84 5.64 21.29
N ILE A 915 -55.06 6.14 22.26
CA ILE A 915 -53.81 5.54 22.72
C ILE A 915 -53.88 5.37 24.25
N ASP A 916 -53.83 4.13 24.74
CA ASP A 916 -54.02 3.80 26.14
C ASP A 916 -52.90 2.89 26.66
N PHE A 917 -52.46 3.05 27.91
CA PHE A 917 -51.47 2.15 28.51
C PHE A 917 -52.15 0.91 29.12
N VAL A 918 -51.90 -0.26 28.53
CA VAL A 918 -52.54 -1.54 28.88
C VAL A 918 -51.47 -2.63 28.99
N ASP A 919 -51.45 -3.35 30.12
CA ASP A 919 -50.56 -4.49 30.38
C ASP A 919 -49.06 -4.25 30.10
N GLY A 920 -48.59 -3.03 30.35
CA GLY A 920 -47.18 -2.65 30.16
C GLY A 920 -46.85 -2.11 28.77
N LEU A 921 -47.82 -2.02 27.86
CA LEU A 921 -47.66 -1.51 26.49
C LEU A 921 -48.62 -0.34 26.23
N TRP A 922 -48.28 0.51 25.26
CA TRP A 922 -49.17 1.55 24.74
C TRP A 922 -49.98 1.01 23.56
N VAL A 923 -51.30 0.99 23.69
CA VAL A 923 -52.21 0.36 22.73
C VAL A 923 -52.98 1.42 21.95
N TYR A 924 -52.67 1.56 20.67
CA TYR A 924 -53.45 2.36 19.73
C TYR A 924 -54.68 1.58 19.28
N THR A 925 -55.86 2.17 19.35
CA THR A 925 -57.10 1.60 18.79
C THR A 925 -57.69 2.58 17.78
N PRO A 926 -57.80 2.22 16.49
CA PRO A 926 -58.44 3.09 15.50
C PRO A 926 -59.93 3.24 15.84
N ASN A 927 -60.49 4.41 15.53
CA ASN A 927 -61.93 4.65 15.62
C ASN A 927 -62.69 3.63 14.78
N GLN A 928 -63.92 3.36 15.19
CA GLN A 928 -64.73 2.35 14.53
C GLN A 928 -64.83 2.63 13.01
N ASP A 929 -64.46 1.63 12.21
CA ASP A 929 -64.49 1.63 10.74
C ASP A 929 -63.61 2.70 10.05
N PHE A 930 -62.65 3.31 10.77
CA PHE A 930 -61.72 4.27 10.18
C PHE A 930 -60.77 3.59 9.16
N LEU A 931 -60.56 4.29 8.03
CA LEU A 931 -59.63 3.94 6.96
C LEU A 931 -58.84 5.20 6.58
N GLY A 932 -57.53 5.07 6.49
CA GLY A 932 -56.63 6.18 6.18
C GLY A 932 -55.50 6.33 7.18
N GLN A 933 -54.80 7.47 7.11
CA GLN A 933 -53.65 7.77 7.96
C GLN A 933 -54.08 8.41 9.28
N ASP A 934 -53.45 8.01 10.36
CA ASP A 934 -53.54 8.60 11.69
C ASP A 934 -52.13 8.73 12.28
N GLN A 935 -51.96 9.51 13.35
CA GLN A 935 -50.66 9.66 13.99
C GLN A 935 -50.77 10.04 15.46
N PHE A 936 -49.76 9.70 16.25
CA PHE A 936 -49.54 10.30 17.57
C PHE A 936 -48.06 10.57 17.81
N THR A 937 -47.76 11.44 18.78
CA THR A 937 -46.41 11.84 19.14
C THR A 937 -46.18 11.69 20.63
N TYR A 938 -44.93 11.54 21.06
CA TYR A 938 -44.54 11.52 22.46
C TYR A 938 -43.10 12.01 22.64
N GLY A 939 -42.77 12.52 23.82
CA GLY A 939 -41.43 12.95 24.21
C GLY A 939 -40.69 11.92 25.05
N ILE A 940 -39.37 11.87 24.93
CA ILE A 940 -38.45 11.18 25.84
C ILE A 940 -37.50 12.21 26.45
N ARG A 941 -37.47 12.33 27.79
CA ARG A 941 -36.64 13.28 28.52
C ARG A 941 -35.39 12.63 29.11
N SER A 942 -34.20 13.22 28.92
CA SER A 942 -32.94 12.79 29.55
C SER A 942 -32.77 13.32 30.98
N SER A 943 -31.77 12.81 31.71
CA SER A 943 -31.40 13.28 33.06
C SER A 943 -31.02 14.76 33.13
N THR A 944 -30.53 15.33 32.03
CA THR A 944 -30.22 16.76 31.93
C THR A 944 -31.44 17.60 31.57
N GLY A 945 -32.63 17.00 31.50
CA GLY A 945 -33.91 17.65 31.23
C GLY A 945 -34.23 17.89 29.76
N HIS A 946 -33.42 17.37 28.83
CA HIS A 946 -33.65 17.56 27.39
C HIS A 946 -34.71 16.59 26.88
N VAL A 947 -35.63 17.02 26.01
CA VAL A 947 -36.74 16.19 25.50
C VAL A 947 -36.61 15.97 23.99
N HIS A 948 -36.66 14.71 23.54
CA HIS A 948 -36.76 14.34 22.12
C HIS A 948 -38.18 13.87 21.80
N THR A 949 -38.81 14.41 20.73
CA THR A 949 -40.17 14.04 20.32
C THR A 949 -40.15 13.00 19.19
N SER A 950 -40.75 11.84 19.43
CA SER A 950 -40.98 10.76 18.47
C SER A 950 -42.39 10.83 17.88
N THR A 951 -42.53 10.44 16.59
CA THR A 951 -43.81 10.34 15.88
C THR A 951 -44.09 8.91 15.43
N ILE A 952 -45.32 8.45 15.65
CA ILE A 952 -45.86 7.17 15.17
C ILE A 952 -46.92 7.49 14.11
N ASP A 953 -46.60 7.18 12.85
CA ASP A 953 -47.56 7.20 11.74
C ASP A 953 -48.28 5.85 11.67
N ILE A 954 -49.59 5.86 11.45
CA ILE A 954 -50.40 4.64 11.35
C ILE A 954 -51.23 4.68 10.08
N ASP A 955 -51.11 3.66 9.24
CA ASP A 955 -51.96 3.45 8.07
C ASP A 955 -52.99 2.37 8.37
N VAL A 956 -54.27 2.75 8.42
CA VAL A 956 -55.39 1.84 8.64
C VAL A 956 -55.97 1.44 7.29
N SER A 957 -55.73 0.20 6.87
CA SER A 957 -56.02 -0.28 5.51
C SER A 957 -56.52 -1.73 5.46
N HIS A 958 -57.26 -2.06 4.40
CA HIS A 958 -57.58 -3.45 4.04
C HIS A 958 -56.45 -4.14 3.27
N HIS A 959 -55.53 -3.37 2.68
CA HIS A 959 -54.40 -3.88 1.92
C HIS A 959 -53.23 -4.27 2.83
N GLY A 960 -52.49 -5.30 2.45
CA GLY A 960 -51.29 -5.73 3.15
C GLY A 960 -51.19 -7.24 3.34
N VAL A 961 -50.13 -7.65 4.03
CA VAL A 961 -49.77 -9.04 4.31
C VAL A 961 -49.50 -9.18 5.80
N ARG A 962 -50.13 -10.15 6.44
CA ARG A 962 -49.81 -10.51 7.84
C ARG A 962 -48.47 -11.25 7.83
N MET A 963 -47.53 -10.76 8.64
CA MET A 963 -46.26 -11.43 8.89
C MET A 963 -46.21 -11.84 10.35
N ASP A 964 -46.22 -13.16 10.59
CA ASP A 964 -46.00 -13.75 11.90
C ASP A 964 -44.56 -14.28 11.95
N MET A 965 -43.84 -14.01 13.04
CA MET A 965 -42.44 -14.41 13.22
C MET A 965 -42.27 -15.10 14.58
N TRP A 966 -41.55 -16.21 14.57
CA TRP A 966 -41.11 -16.95 15.74
C TRP A 966 -39.59 -16.87 15.82
N THR A 967 -39.07 -16.32 16.91
CA THR A 967 -37.63 -16.08 17.10
C THR A 967 -37.01 -17.17 17.97
N ASP A 968 -35.68 -17.24 17.99
CA ASP A 968 -34.91 -18.20 18.79
C ASP A 968 -35.22 -19.68 18.46
N ILE A 969 -35.52 -19.96 17.19
CA ILE A 969 -35.68 -21.32 16.66
C ILE A 969 -34.41 -21.66 15.88
N PRO A 970 -33.50 -22.51 16.38
CA PRO A 970 -32.30 -22.88 15.65
C PRO A 970 -32.60 -23.85 14.49
N GLY A 971 -31.68 -23.93 13.52
CA GLY A 971 -31.75 -24.83 12.36
C GLY A 971 -32.27 -24.16 11.09
N SER A 972 -32.27 -24.87 9.97
CA SER A 972 -32.68 -24.32 8.66
C SER A 972 -33.78 -25.12 7.98
N GLU A 973 -34.37 -26.11 8.67
CA GLU A 973 -35.45 -26.92 8.12
C GLU A 973 -36.83 -26.38 8.52
N LEU A 974 -37.81 -26.43 7.62
CA LEU A 974 -39.19 -26.02 7.95
C LEU A 974 -39.81 -26.87 9.07
N THR A 975 -39.28 -28.06 9.33
CA THR A 975 -39.64 -28.89 10.49
C THR A 975 -39.19 -28.29 11.82
N ASP A 976 -38.15 -27.46 11.83
CA ASP A 976 -37.72 -26.73 13.03
C ASP A 976 -38.76 -25.68 13.42
N LEU A 977 -39.27 -24.93 12.43
CA LEU A 977 -40.38 -23.98 12.64
C LEU A 977 -41.69 -24.70 12.99
N THR A 978 -42.10 -25.68 12.17
CA THR A 978 -43.40 -26.34 12.35
C THR A 978 -43.44 -27.29 13.56
N GLY A 979 -42.27 -27.68 14.07
CA GLY A 979 -42.10 -28.48 15.29
C GLY A 979 -41.96 -27.65 16.58
N ALA A 980 -41.85 -26.32 16.50
CA ALA A 980 -41.76 -25.47 17.67
C ALA A 980 -43.06 -25.46 18.49
N ASP A 981 -42.96 -25.49 19.82
CA ASP A 981 -44.11 -25.58 20.75
C ASP A 981 -45.11 -24.42 20.59
N THR A 982 -44.63 -23.27 20.11
CA THR A 982 -45.41 -22.04 19.90
C THR A 982 -46.03 -21.94 18.50
N TYR A 983 -45.64 -22.80 17.56
CA TYR A 983 -46.21 -22.84 16.22
C TYR A 983 -47.51 -23.68 16.21
N PRO A 984 -48.56 -23.32 15.44
CA PRO A 984 -48.70 -22.17 14.55
C PRO A 984 -49.35 -20.92 15.18
N ASN A 985 -49.63 -20.93 16.49
CA ASN A 985 -50.64 -20.04 17.08
C ASN A 985 -50.09 -19.00 18.07
N GLN A 986 -48.81 -19.04 18.42
CA GLN A 986 -48.18 -18.12 19.38
C GLN A 986 -46.88 -17.52 18.80
N PRO A 987 -46.94 -16.69 17.74
CA PRO A 987 -45.76 -16.00 17.24
C PRO A 987 -45.22 -14.96 18.24
N ASP A 988 -43.90 -14.79 18.29
CA ASP A 988 -43.23 -13.78 19.12
C ASP A 988 -43.48 -12.36 18.60
N ARG A 989 -43.64 -12.23 17.26
CA ARG A 989 -43.97 -10.95 16.61
C ARG A 989 -45.04 -11.16 15.56
N THR A 990 -46.00 -10.23 15.53
CA THR A 990 -47.00 -10.14 14.46
C THR A 990 -46.99 -8.72 13.92
N SER A 991 -46.92 -8.59 12.60
CA SER A 991 -46.90 -7.28 11.91
C SER A 991 -47.68 -7.33 10.59
N VAL A 992 -47.88 -6.15 10.00
CA VAL A 992 -48.49 -5.99 8.68
C VAL A 992 -47.49 -5.32 7.74
N ILE A 993 -47.17 -5.97 6.63
CA ILE A 993 -46.25 -5.47 5.60
C ILE A 993 -47.01 -5.21 4.29
N LYS A 994 -46.43 -4.43 3.36
CA LYS A 994 -47.15 -3.96 2.16
C LYS A 994 -47.26 -5.00 1.05
N THR A 995 -46.27 -5.86 0.93
CA THR A 995 -46.11 -6.81 -0.18
C THR A 995 -45.79 -8.19 0.36
N LEU A 996 -45.93 -9.22 -0.48
CA LEU A 996 -45.51 -10.59 -0.17
C LEU A 996 -43.98 -10.74 -0.29
N ALA A 997 -43.24 -9.86 0.40
CA ALA A 997 -41.80 -9.88 0.53
C ALA A 997 -41.43 -9.41 1.92
N SER A 998 -40.79 -10.26 2.72
CA SER A 998 -40.26 -9.88 4.03
C SER A 998 -39.16 -8.84 3.86
N PRO A 999 -38.90 -8.01 4.88
CA PRO A 999 -37.67 -7.25 4.92
C PRO A 999 -36.47 -8.20 4.88
N VAL A 1000 -35.33 -7.70 4.38
CA VAL A 1000 -34.11 -8.50 4.21
C VAL A 1000 -33.12 -8.24 5.35
N ASN A 1001 -32.31 -9.22 5.73
CA ASN A 1001 -31.20 -9.08 6.68
C ASN A 1001 -31.65 -8.53 8.05
N GLN A 1002 -32.71 -9.10 8.64
CA GLN A 1002 -33.34 -8.63 9.87
C GLN A 1002 -32.93 -9.38 11.13
N LEU A 1003 -32.69 -10.69 11.05
CA LEU A 1003 -32.53 -11.56 12.23
C LEU A 1003 -31.90 -12.91 11.82
N ASP A 1004 -31.29 -13.62 12.78
CA ASP A 1004 -30.87 -15.03 12.64
C ASP A 1004 -31.70 -15.94 13.57
N ASP A 1005 -31.71 -17.26 13.32
CA ASP A 1005 -32.43 -18.31 14.06
C ASP A 1005 -33.94 -18.01 14.23
N TYR A 1006 -34.64 -17.72 13.14
CA TYR A 1006 -36.09 -17.48 13.19
C TYR A 1006 -36.90 -18.26 12.14
N GLY A 1007 -38.22 -18.21 12.27
CA GLY A 1007 -39.14 -18.64 11.23
C GLY A 1007 -40.23 -17.61 10.97
N VAL A 1008 -40.64 -17.48 9.71
CA VAL A 1008 -41.65 -16.51 9.27
C VAL A 1008 -42.79 -17.16 8.52
N ARG A 1009 -44.00 -16.66 8.76
CA ARG A 1009 -45.21 -16.92 7.98
C ARG A 1009 -45.75 -15.63 7.40
N LEU A 1010 -45.83 -15.55 6.07
CA LEU A 1010 -46.54 -14.51 5.35
C LEU A 1010 -47.92 -15.02 4.94
N GLY A 1011 -48.99 -14.29 5.27
CA GLY A 1011 -50.37 -14.65 4.91
C GLY A 1011 -51.18 -13.47 4.42
N ALA A 1012 -51.87 -13.63 3.29
CA ALA A 1012 -52.73 -12.59 2.70
C ALA A 1012 -53.89 -13.18 1.89
N TYR A 1013 -54.89 -12.35 1.61
CA TYR A 1013 -55.85 -12.57 0.55
C TYR A 1013 -55.33 -11.94 -0.75
N LEU A 1014 -55.25 -12.72 -1.81
CA LEU A 1014 -54.90 -12.31 -3.16
C LEU A 1014 -56.18 -12.07 -3.96
N ILE A 1015 -56.32 -10.87 -4.53
CA ILE A 1015 -57.39 -10.52 -5.47
C ILE A 1015 -56.73 -10.06 -6.78
N PRO A 1016 -56.75 -10.85 -7.86
CA PRO A 1016 -56.13 -10.47 -9.12
C PRO A 1016 -56.96 -9.39 -9.82
N SER A 1017 -56.29 -8.46 -10.51
CA SER A 1017 -56.97 -7.42 -11.28
C SER A 1017 -57.47 -7.89 -12.65
N ASN A 1018 -57.07 -9.08 -13.11
CA ASN A 1018 -57.39 -9.59 -14.43
C ASN A 1018 -57.58 -11.11 -14.41
N ASP A 1019 -58.43 -11.62 -15.30
CA ASP A 1019 -58.55 -13.05 -15.54
C ASP A 1019 -57.26 -13.60 -16.18
N GLY A 1020 -56.90 -14.84 -15.87
CA GLY A 1020 -55.90 -15.58 -16.65
C GLY A 1020 -55.12 -16.61 -15.85
N GLU A 1021 -54.15 -17.22 -16.54
CA GLU A 1021 -53.17 -18.14 -15.96
C GLU A 1021 -52.04 -17.32 -15.31
N TYR A 1022 -51.78 -17.59 -14.03
CA TYR A 1022 -50.71 -17.01 -13.24
C TYR A 1022 -49.73 -18.11 -12.84
N THR A 1023 -48.45 -17.88 -13.08
CA THR A 1023 -47.40 -18.71 -12.46
C THR A 1023 -46.93 -17.98 -11.19
N PHE A 1024 -46.58 -18.73 -10.15
CA PHE A 1024 -46.07 -18.20 -8.89
C PHE A 1024 -44.64 -18.66 -8.63
N TRP A 1025 -43.88 -17.82 -7.93
CA TRP A 1025 -42.51 -18.08 -7.56
C TRP A 1025 -42.26 -17.75 -6.09
N ILE A 1026 -41.34 -18.48 -5.46
CA ILE A 1026 -40.84 -18.24 -4.10
C ILE A 1026 -39.32 -18.15 -4.09
N ALA A 1027 -38.75 -17.18 -3.39
CA ALA A 1027 -37.32 -17.08 -3.07
C ALA A 1027 -37.16 -16.96 -1.54
N SER A 1028 -36.23 -17.71 -0.95
CA SER A 1028 -36.07 -17.87 0.49
C SER A 1028 -34.59 -18.13 0.84
N ASP A 1029 -34.07 -17.52 1.92
CA ASP A 1029 -32.67 -17.71 2.35
C ASP A 1029 -32.38 -19.07 2.99
N ASP A 1030 -33.43 -19.79 3.37
CA ASP A 1030 -33.35 -21.18 3.80
C ASP A 1030 -34.65 -21.89 3.38
N GLN A 1031 -35.03 -23.03 3.97
CA GLN A 1031 -36.18 -23.80 3.51
C GLN A 1031 -37.46 -22.96 3.52
N GLY A 1032 -38.14 -22.94 2.37
CA GLY A 1032 -39.35 -22.15 2.17
C GLY A 1032 -40.43 -22.91 1.40
N GLU A 1033 -41.69 -22.63 1.73
CA GLU A 1033 -42.85 -23.24 1.06
C GLU A 1033 -43.92 -22.20 0.74
N LEU A 1034 -44.50 -22.29 -0.46
CA LEU A 1034 -45.58 -21.43 -0.93
C LEU A 1034 -46.86 -22.25 -1.13
N TRP A 1035 -47.94 -21.73 -0.58
CA TRP A 1035 -49.27 -22.32 -0.59
C TRP A 1035 -50.31 -21.33 -1.12
N LEU A 1036 -51.27 -21.82 -1.88
CA LEU A 1036 -52.37 -21.03 -2.42
C LEU A 1036 -53.68 -21.83 -2.31
N SER A 1037 -54.72 -21.19 -1.79
CA SER A 1037 -56.07 -21.75 -1.76
C SER A 1037 -56.78 -21.47 -3.08
N PRO A 1038 -57.62 -22.39 -3.59
CA PRO A 1038 -58.44 -22.16 -4.78
C PRO A 1038 -59.61 -21.18 -4.56
N ASN A 1039 -59.74 -20.66 -3.34
CA ASN A 1039 -60.77 -19.72 -2.90
C ASN A 1039 -60.26 -18.95 -1.66
N SER A 1040 -61.09 -18.14 -1.04
CA SER A 1040 -60.71 -17.32 0.12
C SER A 1040 -60.51 -18.10 1.43
N ARG A 1041 -60.75 -19.41 1.47
CA ARG A 1041 -60.66 -20.21 2.71
C ARG A 1041 -59.22 -20.69 2.93
N LYS A 1042 -58.62 -20.27 4.04
CA LYS A 1042 -57.32 -20.76 4.51
C LYS A 1042 -57.25 -22.28 4.68
N ALA A 1043 -58.38 -22.92 5.03
CA ALA A 1043 -58.44 -24.37 5.21
C ALA A 1043 -58.22 -25.18 3.92
N ASP A 1044 -58.30 -24.55 2.74
CA ASP A 1044 -58.16 -25.19 1.43
C ASP A 1044 -56.76 -24.98 0.80
N LEU A 1045 -55.77 -24.54 1.58
CA LEU A 1045 -54.42 -24.27 1.08
C LEU A 1045 -53.80 -25.54 0.45
N ILE A 1046 -53.24 -25.38 -0.75
CA ILE A 1046 -52.43 -26.40 -1.40
C ILE A 1046 -51.03 -25.86 -1.69
N LYS A 1047 -50.00 -26.69 -1.52
CA LYS A 1047 -48.61 -26.31 -1.79
C LYS A 1047 -48.41 -26.21 -3.30
N ILE A 1048 -47.85 -25.09 -3.74
CA ILE A 1048 -47.66 -24.82 -5.17
C ILE A 1048 -46.19 -24.60 -5.56
N ALA A 1049 -45.30 -24.25 -4.62
CA ALA A 1049 -43.86 -24.12 -4.87
C ALA A 1049 -43.04 -24.26 -3.56
N ARG A 1050 -41.72 -24.48 -3.65
CA ARG A 1050 -40.82 -24.57 -2.49
C ARG A 1050 -39.36 -24.23 -2.81
N VAL A 1051 -38.61 -23.84 -1.79
CA VAL A 1051 -37.14 -23.77 -1.74
C VAL A 1051 -36.65 -24.86 -0.78
N ALA A 1052 -35.77 -25.74 -1.23
CA ALA A 1052 -35.32 -26.89 -0.44
C ALA A 1052 -34.05 -26.64 0.40
N ASN A 1053 -33.24 -25.67 -0.01
CA ASN A 1053 -32.05 -25.21 0.72
C ASN A 1053 -32.19 -23.70 0.87
N TYR A 1054 -31.60 -22.91 -0.03
CA TYR A 1054 -31.71 -21.45 -0.05
C TYR A 1054 -31.61 -20.91 -1.47
N THR A 1055 -31.93 -19.63 -1.65
CA THR A 1055 -31.69 -18.83 -2.86
C THR A 1055 -31.08 -17.48 -2.54
N GLY A 1056 -30.68 -16.70 -3.55
CA GLY A 1056 -30.43 -15.27 -3.34
C GLY A 1056 -31.75 -14.47 -3.29
N PRO A 1057 -31.76 -13.26 -2.71
CA PRO A 1057 -32.94 -12.40 -2.69
C PRO A 1057 -33.54 -12.19 -4.09
N GLN A 1058 -34.80 -12.58 -4.25
CA GLN A 1058 -35.53 -12.51 -5.53
C GLN A 1058 -34.87 -13.29 -6.68
N ASP A 1059 -34.07 -14.32 -6.38
CA ASP A 1059 -33.62 -15.28 -7.40
C ASP A 1059 -34.71 -16.34 -7.63
N TRP A 1060 -35.45 -16.15 -8.72
CA TRP A 1060 -36.57 -16.99 -9.12
C TRP A 1060 -36.18 -18.24 -9.89
N THR A 1061 -34.88 -18.46 -10.13
CA THR A 1061 -34.37 -19.46 -11.08
C THR A 1061 -33.30 -20.39 -10.53
N ALA A 1062 -32.98 -20.29 -9.23
CA ALA A 1062 -31.93 -21.11 -8.62
C ALA A 1062 -32.29 -22.60 -8.63
N THR A 1063 -33.56 -22.96 -8.36
CA THR A 1063 -34.06 -24.34 -8.48
C THR A 1063 -35.43 -24.42 -9.16
N PRO A 1064 -35.74 -25.52 -9.88
CA PRO A 1064 -37.02 -25.67 -10.57
C PRO A 1064 -38.25 -25.69 -9.65
N GLU A 1065 -38.10 -26.16 -8.41
CA GLU A 1065 -39.19 -26.33 -7.44
C GLU A 1065 -39.74 -25.00 -6.90
N GLN A 1066 -39.01 -23.90 -7.12
CA GLN A 1066 -39.43 -22.55 -6.73
C GLN A 1066 -40.56 -22.00 -7.58
N ARG A 1067 -40.92 -22.69 -8.67
CA ARG A 1067 -41.93 -22.27 -9.64
C ARG A 1067 -43.16 -23.18 -9.56
N SER A 1068 -44.35 -22.59 -9.52
CA SER A 1068 -45.61 -23.34 -9.59
C SER A 1068 -45.95 -23.77 -11.03
N GLU A 1069 -46.84 -24.75 -11.15
CA GLU A 1069 -47.64 -24.88 -12.38
C GLU A 1069 -48.53 -23.64 -12.56
N PRO A 1070 -48.91 -23.28 -13.80
CA PRO A 1070 -49.88 -22.21 -14.03
C PRO A 1070 -51.21 -22.45 -13.29
N VAL A 1071 -51.72 -21.40 -12.65
CA VAL A 1071 -52.97 -21.40 -11.89
C VAL A 1071 -53.93 -20.39 -12.51
N ALA A 1072 -55.12 -20.86 -12.92
CA ALA A 1072 -56.19 -20.00 -13.41
C ALA A 1072 -56.82 -19.20 -12.26
N LEU A 1073 -56.76 -17.87 -12.34
CA LEU A 1073 -57.42 -16.96 -11.40
C LEU A 1073 -58.43 -16.05 -12.13
N VAL A 1074 -59.49 -15.67 -11.42
CA VAL A 1074 -60.58 -14.81 -11.91
C VAL A 1074 -60.46 -13.43 -11.26
N ALA A 1075 -60.54 -12.38 -12.08
CA ALA A 1075 -60.45 -11.00 -11.63
C ALA A 1075 -61.51 -10.68 -10.57
N GLY A 1076 -61.09 -10.12 -9.44
CA GLY A 1076 -62.00 -9.73 -8.36
C GLY A 1076 -62.41 -10.86 -7.39
N ASP A 1077 -62.12 -12.12 -7.71
CA ASP A 1077 -62.29 -13.22 -6.76
C ASP A 1077 -61.14 -13.24 -5.74
N ALA A 1078 -61.44 -13.64 -4.51
CA ALA A 1078 -60.46 -13.71 -3.43
C ALA A 1078 -59.90 -15.11 -3.24
N TYR A 1079 -58.57 -15.19 -3.13
CA TYR A 1079 -57.79 -16.40 -2.88
C TYR A 1079 -56.95 -16.21 -1.62
N TYR A 1080 -56.77 -17.24 -0.78
CA TYR A 1080 -55.81 -17.13 0.34
C TYR A 1080 -54.42 -17.62 -0.09
N ILE A 1081 -53.38 -16.85 0.18
CA ILE A 1081 -51.98 -17.20 -0.13
C ILE A 1081 -51.15 -17.16 1.15
N GLU A 1082 -50.28 -18.16 1.33
CA GLU A 1082 -49.42 -18.30 2.50
C GLU A 1082 -48.03 -18.78 2.11
N ALA A 1083 -47.00 -18.20 2.71
CA ALA A 1083 -45.63 -18.68 2.58
C ALA A 1083 -44.97 -18.85 3.94
N LEU A 1084 -44.16 -19.90 4.05
CA LEU A 1084 -43.34 -20.19 5.22
C LEU A 1084 -41.87 -20.13 4.83
N MET A 1085 -41.04 -19.69 5.77
CA MET A 1085 -39.58 -19.81 5.74
C MET A 1085 -39.09 -20.19 7.13
N LYS A 1086 -38.12 -21.11 7.19
CA LYS A 1086 -37.19 -21.22 8.31
C LYS A 1086 -35.87 -20.56 7.90
N GLU A 1087 -35.24 -19.82 8.79
CA GLU A 1087 -33.96 -19.15 8.60
C GLU A 1087 -33.00 -19.54 9.74
N GLY A 1088 -31.80 -20.01 9.43
CA GLY A 1088 -30.79 -20.41 10.41
C GLY A 1088 -29.80 -19.29 10.73
N GLY A 1089 -28.95 -18.95 9.77
CA GLY A 1089 -28.07 -17.79 9.91
C GLY A 1089 -27.46 -17.37 8.57
N GLY A 1090 -27.17 -16.08 8.39
CA GLY A 1090 -26.57 -15.57 7.16
C GLY A 1090 -27.30 -14.36 6.60
N GLY A 1091 -27.74 -14.44 5.34
CA GLY A 1091 -28.73 -13.47 4.84
C GLY A 1091 -30.12 -13.87 5.32
N ASP A 1092 -31.11 -13.01 5.20
CA ASP A 1092 -32.49 -13.46 5.40
C ASP A 1092 -33.45 -12.74 4.49
N HIS A 1093 -34.33 -13.50 3.83
CA HIS A 1093 -35.36 -13.00 2.94
C HIS A 1093 -36.41 -14.08 2.64
N LEU A 1094 -37.66 -13.66 2.46
CA LEU A 1094 -38.72 -14.47 1.88
C LEU A 1094 -39.52 -13.59 0.91
N ALA A 1095 -39.62 -13.99 -0.35
CA ALA A 1095 -40.32 -13.21 -1.36
C ALA A 1095 -41.17 -14.07 -2.29
N ILE A 1096 -42.33 -13.56 -2.67
CA ILE A 1096 -43.28 -14.21 -3.58
C ILE A 1096 -43.53 -13.31 -4.78
N ALA A 1097 -43.37 -13.89 -5.96
CA ALA A 1097 -43.63 -13.25 -7.23
C ALA A 1097 -44.70 -13.98 -8.02
N TRP A 1098 -45.30 -13.27 -8.98
CA TRP A 1098 -46.15 -13.85 -10.00
C TRP A 1098 -45.81 -13.28 -11.38
N SER A 1099 -46.36 -13.89 -12.41
CA SER A 1099 -46.22 -13.44 -13.79
C SER A 1099 -47.36 -14.03 -14.62
N ARG A 1100 -47.68 -13.33 -15.71
CA ARG A 1100 -48.70 -13.72 -16.69
C ARG A 1100 -48.00 -13.88 -18.03
N ALA A 1101 -48.27 -14.97 -18.75
CA ALA A 1101 -47.56 -15.33 -19.99
C ALA A 1101 -46.03 -15.47 -19.81
N GLU A 1102 -45.23 -15.35 -20.87
CA GLU A 1102 -43.74 -15.43 -20.81
C GLU A 1102 -43.08 -14.16 -20.21
N ALA A 1103 -43.80 -13.40 -19.38
CA ALA A 1103 -43.23 -12.24 -18.69
C ALA A 1103 -42.34 -12.66 -17.52
N ASN A 1104 -41.30 -11.87 -17.25
CA ASN A 1104 -40.44 -12.07 -16.08
C ASN A 1104 -41.26 -11.97 -14.77
N PRO A 1105 -40.97 -12.82 -13.77
CA PRO A 1105 -41.62 -12.76 -12.47
C PRO A 1105 -41.33 -11.44 -11.76
N SER A 1106 -42.35 -10.88 -11.13
CA SER A 1106 -42.24 -9.69 -10.28
C SER A 1106 -43.01 -9.91 -8.99
N ILE A 1107 -42.57 -9.27 -7.90
CA ILE A 1107 -43.31 -9.24 -6.63
C ILE A 1107 -44.77 -8.86 -6.88
N ILE A 1108 -45.69 -9.56 -6.21
CA ILE A 1108 -47.12 -9.32 -6.35
C ILE A 1108 -47.43 -7.88 -5.90
N PRO A 1109 -48.06 -7.04 -6.75
CA PRO A 1109 -48.35 -5.66 -6.41
C PRO A 1109 -49.20 -5.52 -5.14
N SER A 1110 -48.91 -4.48 -4.34
CA SER A 1110 -49.58 -4.26 -3.04
C SER A 1110 -51.09 -4.08 -3.16
N GLU A 1111 -51.58 -3.54 -4.28
CA GLU A 1111 -53.01 -3.37 -4.56
C GLU A 1111 -53.75 -4.70 -4.74
N ASN A 1112 -53.03 -5.81 -4.97
CA ASN A 1112 -53.61 -7.14 -5.14
C ASN A 1112 -53.62 -7.97 -3.85
N VAL A 1113 -52.98 -7.50 -2.77
CA VAL A 1113 -52.87 -8.24 -1.51
C VAL A 1113 -53.61 -7.52 -0.39
N PHE A 1114 -54.42 -8.29 0.33
CA PHE A 1114 -55.34 -7.81 1.35
C PHE A 1114 -55.14 -8.59 2.63
N ILE A 1115 -55.07 -7.90 3.77
CA ILE A 1115 -54.97 -8.55 5.08
C ILE A 1115 -56.36 -8.84 5.67
N SER A 1116 -57.39 -8.15 5.17
CA SER A 1116 -58.80 -8.46 5.40
C SER A 1116 -59.60 -8.19 4.12
N LEU A 1117 -60.63 -9.00 3.87
CA LEU A 1117 -61.48 -8.79 2.72
C LEU A 1117 -62.35 -7.53 2.94
N PRO A 1118 -62.42 -6.60 1.98
CA PRO A 1118 -63.38 -5.51 2.05
C PRO A 1118 -64.80 -6.09 2.05
N GLU A 1119 -65.72 -5.53 2.85
CA GLU A 1119 -67.12 -5.98 2.89
C GLU A 1119 -67.73 -5.93 1.47
N GLN A 1120 -68.10 -7.10 0.93
CA GLN A 1120 -68.84 -7.19 -0.33
C GLN A 1120 -70.29 -6.75 -0.09
N PRO A 1121 -70.93 -5.97 -0.99
CA PRO A 1121 -72.29 -5.45 -0.79
C PRO A 1121 -73.43 -6.48 -0.71
N ASN A 1122 -73.16 -7.79 -0.65
CA ASN A 1122 -74.20 -8.82 -0.56
C ASN A 1122 -73.78 -9.95 0.38
N GLY A 1123 -74.11 -9.77 1.66
CA GLY A 1123 -74.45 -10.80 2.65
C GLY A 1123 -73.77 -12.16 2.55
N ASP A 1124 -72.52 -12.25 3.01
CA ASP A 1124 -72.11 -13.31 3.94
C ASP A 1124 -70.96 -12.77 4.81
N ALA A 1125 -71.02 -13.00 6.12
CA ALA A 1125 -70.17 -12.32 7.10
C ALA A 1125 -68.68 -12.62 6.86
N GLY A 1126 -67.87 -11.57 6.69
CA GLY A 1126 -66.42 -11.66 6.65
C GLY A 1126 -65.88 -12.26 7.94
N VAL A 1127 -65.14 -13.36 7.83
CA VAL A 1127 -64.45 -13.99 8.96
C VAL A 1127 -63.07 -13.32 9.10
N PRO A 1128 -62.76 -12.64 10.22
CA PRO A 1128 -61.39 -12.20 10.51
C PRO A 1128 -60.44 -13.40 10.54
N LEU A 1129 -59.15 -13.19 10.25
CA LEU A 1129 -58.11 -14.20 10.49
C LEU A 1129 -57.96 -14.43 12.01
N ASP A 1130 -58.82 -15.26 12.60
CA ASP A 1130 -58.77 -15.67 14.01
C ASP A 1130 -58.28 -17.13 14.13
N ASP A 1131 -57.34 -17.36 15.06
CA ASP A 1131 -56.37 -18.47 15.16
C ASP A 1131 -56.93 -19.87 15.52
N ALA A 1132 -58.17 -20.22 15.16
CA ALA A 1132 -58.84 -21.39 15.74
C ALA A 1132 -58.79 -22.71 14.93
N ASN A 1133 -58.18 -22.78 13.73
CA ASN A 1133 -58.04 -24.07 13.03
C ASN A 1133 -56.98 -24.04 11.90
N VAL A 1134 -55.77 -24.51 12.21
CA VAL A 1134 -54.72 -24.81 11.22
C VAL A 1134 -54.67 -26.35 11.04
N PRO A 1135 -54.67 -26.88 9.81
CA PRO A 1135 -54.43 -28.31 9.59
C PRO A 1135 -53.02 -28.67 10.06
N SER A 1136 -52.88 -29.72 10.88
CA SER A 1136 -51.57 -30.27 11.23
C SER A 1136 -50.87 -30.81 9.98
N HIS A 1137 -49.72 -30.24 9.62
CA HIS A 1137 -48.87 -30.72 8.54
C HIS A 1137 -48.18 -32.03 8.94
N ASP A 1138 -48.90 -33.15 8.86
CA ASP A 1138 -48.36 -34.47 9.22
C ASP A 1138 -47.54 -35.07 8.05
N ALA A 1139 -46.28 -35.41 8.33
CA ALA A 1139 -45.34 -36.00 7.40
C ALA A 1139 -45.49 -37.53 7.37
N SER A 1140 -46.34 -38.08 6.48
CA SER A 1140 -46.24 -39.50 6.14
C SER A 1140 -46.80 -39.88 4.77
N VAL A 1141 -45.89 -40.18 3.82
CA VAL A 1141 -46.17 -41.14 2.74
C VAL A 1141 -44.91 -41.99 2.54
N THR A 1142 -45.00 -43.27 2.90
CA THR A 1142 -43.97 -44.30 2.73
C THR A 1142 -44.25 -45.21 1.53
N ALA A 1143 -43.14 -45.56 0.85
CA ALA A 1143 -42.80 -46.79 0.11
C ALA A 1143 -43.66 -47.22 -1.11
N ASP A 1144 -43.01 -47.58 -2.23
CA ASP A 1144 -42.50 -48.96 -2.42
C ASP A 1144 -41.66 -49.17 -3.72
N ALA A 1145 -40.59 -49.97 -3.56
CA ALA A 1145 -40.01 -51.00 -4.45
C ALA A 1145 -39.52 -50.69 -5.89
N THR A 1146 -38.40 -51.21 -6.42
CA THR A 1146 -37.43 -52.26 -5.99
C THR A 1146 -36.24 -52.42 -6.97
N ARG A 1147 -35.11 -52.93 -6.43
CA ARG A 1147 -34.05 -53.82 -7.02
C ARG A 1147 -33.06 -53.24 -8.04
N GLY A 1148 -31.74 -53.43 -7.93
CA GLY A 1148 -30.91 -54.16 -6.95
C GLY A 1148 -29.51 -54.50 -7.51
N SER A 1149 -28.63 -54.98 -6.60
CA SER A 1149 -27.35 -55.74 -6.73
C SER A 1149 -26.03 -55.00 -6.41
N GLY A 1150 -25.42 -55.38 -5.27
CA GLY A 1150 -24.05 -55.03 -4.80
C GLY A 1150 -22.99 -56.07 -5.24
N PRO A 1151 -21.94 -56.42 -4.46
CA PRO A 1151 -21.39 -55.82 -3.23
C PRO A 1151 -19.83 -55.70 -3.18
N ASP A 1152 -19.31 -55.31 -2.00
CA ASP A 1152 -17.96 -55.51 -1.41
C ASP A 1152 -16.85 -54.43 -1.57
N ALA A 1153 -16.64 -53.67 -0.48
CA ALA A 1153 -15.49 -53.73 0.44
C ALA A 1153 -14.74 -52.41 0.78
N GLU A 1154 -14.83 -52.08 2.08
CA GLU A 1154 -13.82 -51.52 3.00
C GLU A 1154 -13.32 -50.06 2.93
N ASP A 1155 -13.63 -49.39 4.05
CA ASP A 1155 -12.76 -48.60 4.95
C ASP A 1155 -12.97 -47.08 5.03
N THR A 1156 -12.66 -46.58 6.22
CA THR A 1156 -13.31 -45.53 6.99
C THR A 1156 -12.50 -44.22 7.07
N MET A 1157 -13.22 -43.11 7.35
CA MET A 1157 -12.74 -41.77 7.78
C MET A 1157 -11.98 -40.96 6.70
N ASP A 1158 -12.20 -39.68 6.47
CA ASP A 1158 -12.44 -38.57 7.40
C ASP A 1158 -13.06 -37.37 6.63
N ARG A 1159 -13.97 -36.63 7.29
CA ARG A 1159 -14.50 -35.32 6.91
C ARG A 1159 -14.05 -34.34 7.99
N SER A 1160 -13.16 -33.41 7.65
CA SER A 1160 -13.21 -32.02 8.14
C SER A 1160 -12.15 -31.18 7.42
N VAL A 1161 -12.51 -29.92 7.14
CA VAL A 1161 -11.74 -28.67 7.29
C VAL A 1161 -12.28 -27.65 6.28
N VAL A 1162 -13.24 -26.83 6.73
CA VAL A 1162 -13.15 -25.36 6.64
C VAL A 1162 -13.83 -24.81 7.89
N GLY A 1163 -13.03 -24.21 8.77
CA GLY A 1163 -13.46 -23.53 9.99
C GLY A 1163 -12.29 -22.73 10.58
N ASP A 1164 -12.57 -21.47 10.89
CA ASP A 1164 -11.91 -20.52 11.79
C ASP A 1164 -10.71 -19.67 11.34
N ALA A 1165 -10.91 -18.34 11.49
CA ALA A 1165 -10.01 -17.29 12.01
C ALA A 1165 -10.54 -15.90 11.54
N MET A 1166 -10.82 -14.85 12.33
CA MET A 1166 -10.35 -14.44 13.66
C MET A 1166 -11.31 -13.45 14.36
N ALA A 1167 -11.45 -13.62 15.67
CA ALA A 1167 -11.76 -12.56 16.65
C ALA A 1167 -10.98 -12.81 17.96
N ASN A 1168 -10.52 -11.72 18.60
CA ASN A 1168 -9.95 -11.55 19.96
C ASN A 1168 -8.52 -12.09 20.20
N GLY A 1169 -7.55 -11.42 20.86
CA GLY A 1169 -7.37 -10.21 21.70
C GLY A 1169 -5.97 -10.37 22.39
N PRO A 1170 -5.61 -9.78 23.55
CA PRO A 1170 -5.58 -8.38 24.04
C PRO A 1170 -4.12 -7.88 24.33
N SER A 1171 -3.91 -6.60 24.69
CA SER A 1171 -2.79 -6.24 25.61
C SER A 1171 -2.99 -4.88 26.30
N ASN A 1172 -3.30 -4.93 27.60
CA ASN A 1172 -2.86 -3.94 28.58
C ASN A 1172 -1.52 -4.44 29.14
N ASP A 1173 -0.50 -3.59 29.32
CA ASP A 1173 0.01 -3.23 30.66
C ASP A 1173 1.12 -2.15 30.62
N GLU A 1174 1.21 -1.46 31.76
CA GLU A 1174 2.31 -0.65 32.30
C GLU A 1174 2.47 0.85 31.96
N THR A 1175 1.81 1.62 32.84
CA THR A 1175 2.34 2.78 33.59
C THR A 1175 3.86 2.79 33.84
N GLN A 1176 4.52 3.96 33.69
CA GLN A 1176 5.24 4.66 34.78
C GLN A 1176 5.92 5.99 34.36
N SER A 1177 5.49 7.05 35.07
CA SER A 1177 6.25 8.18 35.64
C SER A 1177 7.28 8.99 34.81
N ASN A 1178 6.89 10.26 34.60
CA ASN A 1178 7.79 11.41 34.50
C ASN A 1178 8.59 11.64 35.79
N THR A 1179 9.86 12.08 35.66
CA THR A 1179 10.45 13.16 36.46
C THR A 1179 11.48 13.98 35.65
N GLU A 1180 11.09 15.24 35.37
CA GLU A 1180 11.84 16.50 35.52
C GLU A 1180 13.38 16.47 35.41
N SER A 1181 14.09 17.32 34.66
CA SER A 1181 13.98 18.79 34.59
C SER A 1181 15.13 19.40 33.75
N GLY A 1182 14.91 20.57 33.12
CA GLY A 1182 15.96 21.61 33.06
C GLY A 1182 16.33 22.31 31.73
N CYS A 1183 15.57 23.36 31.39
CA CYS A 1183 16.01 24.69 30.89
C CYS A 1183 16.67 24.91 29.50
N ALA A 1184 15.83 25.43 28.58
CA ALA A 1184 15.90 26.73 27.88
C ALA A 1184 17.24 27.35 27.38
N CYS A 1185 17.30 27.74 26.10
CA CYS A 1185 17.35 29.15 25.63
C CYS A 1185 17.32 29.31 24.08
N HIS A 1186 16.71 30.42 23.65
CA HIS A 1186 16.43 30.93 22.29
C HIS A 1186 17.63 31.49 21.49
N SER A 1187 17.33 31.82 20.22
CA SER A 1187 17.94 32.77 19.25
C SER A 1187 18.78 32.12 18.15
N GLY A 1188 18.77 32.52 16.88
CA GLY A 1188 18.21 33.66 16.14
C GLY A 1188 18.90 33.65 14.76
N GLY A 1189 18.24 34.14 13.71
CA GLY A 1189 18.60 33.84 12.30
C GLY A 1189 19.87 34.48 11.72
N GLY A 1190 20.14 34.16 10.45
CA GLY A 1190 21.17 34.82 9.64
C GLY A 1190 21.36 34.19 8.25
N ASN A 1191 20.82 34.86 7.22
CA ASN A 1191 21.06 34.62 5.80
C ASN A 1191 22.56 34.75 5.43
N GLY A 1192 23.04 33.91 4.51
CA GLY A 1192 24.36 34.03 3.89
C GLY A 1192 24.29 33.86 2.37
N ASP A 1193 24.44 34.97 1.64
CA ASP A 1193 24.54 35.05 0.19
C ASP A 1193 25.75 34.26 -0.37
N SER A 1194 25.59 33.66 -1.55
CA SER A 1194 26.65 32.96 -2.29
C SER A 1194 27.03 33.73 -3.56
N PHE A 1195 28.32 33.90 -3.85
CA PHE A 1195 28.83 34.44 -5.12
C PHE A 1195 29.73 33.43 -5.85
N TRP A 1196 29.75 33.51 -7.19
CA TRP A 1196 30.53 32.65 -8.10
C TRP A 1196 31.86 33.28 -8.50
N VAL A 1197 32.91 32.47 -8.65
CA VAL A 1197 34.18 32.87 -9.28
C VAL A 1197 34.44 31.99 -10.50
N PHE A 1198 34.71 32.61 -11.65
CA PHE A 1198 35.07 31.94 -12.91
C PHE A 1198 36.57 32.02 -13.15
N ILE A 1199 37.22 30.89 -13.43
CA ILE A 1199 38.60 30.84 -13.93
C ILE A 1199 38.60 30.05 -15.23
N LEU A 1200 39.15 30.66 -16.30
CA LEU A 1200 39.33 30.04 -17.61
C LEU A 1200 40.72 29.39 -17.71
N VAL A 1201 40.75 28.07 -17.93
CA VAL A 1201 41.92 27.36 -18.48
C VAL A 1201 41.39 26.33 -19.50
N GLY A 1202 42.10 26.17 -20.61
CA GLY A 1202 41.64 25.49 -21.83
C GLY A 1202 41.07 24.08 -21.62
N MET A 1203 39.90 23.87 -22.23
CA MET A 1203 39.17 22.62 -22.48
C MET A 1203 38.77 21.79 -21.24
N GLY A 1204 37.60 22.12 -20.67
CA GLY A 1204 36.82 21.28 -19.74
C GLY A 1204 36.27 22.05 -18.52
N VAL A 1205 34.95 22.25 -18.42
CA VAL A 1205 34.29 22.98 -17.31
C VAL A 1205 33.95 22.03 -16.16
N VAL A 1206 34.49 22.27 -14.96
CA VAL A 1206 34.09 21.57 -13.71
C VAL A 1206 33.45 22.59 -12.76
N ARG A 1207 32.19 22.37 -12.36
CA ARG A 1207 31.47 23.19 -11.37
C ARG A 1207 31.70 22.61 -9.96
N ARG A 1208 32.24 23.39 -9.02
CA ARG A 1208 32.32 22.99 -7.60
C ARG A 1208 31.84 24.11 -6.69
N ARG A 1209 30.85 23.80 -5.84
CA ARG A 1209 30.32 24.67 -4.78
C ARG A 1209 31.25 24.56 -3.57
N VAL A 1210 31.83 25.68 -3.11
CA VAL A 1210 32.65 25.71 -1.88
C VAL A 1210 31.81 26.32 -0.77
N ARG A 1211 31.53 25.55 0.30
CA ARG A 1211 31.01 26.07 1.58
C ARG A 1211 32.19 26.29 2.52
N THR A 1212 32.29 27.48 3.09
CA THR A 1212 33.19 27.81 4.20
C THR A 1212 32.76 27.07 5.47
N LEU A 1213 33.68 26.32 6.07
CA LEU A 1213 33.55 25.79 7.43
C LEU A 1213 33.81 26.93 8.43
N ASN A 1214 32.80 27.32 9.21
CA ASN A 1214 33.03 28.01 10.47
C ASN A 1214 33.48 26.97 11.50
N ALA A 1215 34.72 27.10 11.93
CA ALA A 1215 35.23 26.45 13.13
C ALA A 1215 34.75 27.24 14.36
N THR A 1216 34.14 26.56 15.33
CA THR A 1216 34.10 27.03 16.71
C THR A 1216 34.45 25.88 17.64
N CYS A 1217 35.54 26.09 18.39
CA CYS A 1217 35.95 25.32 19.56
C CYS A 1217 34.90 25.42 20.67
N SER A 1218 34.39 24.28 21.11
CA SER A 1218 34.63 23.68 22.45
C SER A 1218 33.77 22.43 22.58
#